data_AF-A0AAD0T434-F1
#
_entry.id   AF-A0AAD0T434-F1
#
_cell.length_a   1.000
_cell.length_b   1.000
_cell.length_c   1.000
_cell.angle_alpha   90.00
_cell.angle_beta   90.00
_cell.angle_gamma   90.00
#
_symmetry.space_group_name_H-M   'P 1'
#
loop_
_entity.id
_entity.type
_entity.pdbx_description
1 polymer ?
#
loop_
_entity_poly.entity_id
_entity_poly.type
_entity_poly.pdbx_seq_one_letter_code
_entity_poly.pdbx_strand_id
1 'polypeptide(L)'
;MKKIILSLLGAVFLLITTVYFLLLGSFPVMEGSLKIGDIDNEVQIYRDHEGVVHIDAKTRHDMNYALGFSMASDRAFQYELIARAGQGRLSEILGPDLVAADKLFRTLNSSYIRNDILTNLDPVVRKDLESFIAGYNYYLKNSIRPIEYFILGIKPKKINLEDIYGVFVYLNYSFSPFMRNEIAYQQIMADVKHRDLKYLFANNEVDLSHRLRRVVEAQFIDYDDLLEGIGTFTGSNAWAISGDKTRSGKPILASDPHIKFSAPNIWYEANIKNEEEGFHMYGHFLPMIPFPGMGHNRNHGWGLTISYTDDVDLYQLDDDFDIVRVENSVIKVKGSAPINFNLKWSEKGPIVDEIVKTVNKDSKNIAAHFSFFQIGNKPIEGFYGLGRAKSFEEIKKATSIVKSPGLNIVYADAKGNVARLVMGDSYNRSHPYESDLVQSADRKILGAYDFDDKPHEINPENGFVVSANDAPKTMKEGIHHRGGWHSDNRYNTILESLKLRKNWDIDSQKMVQTASFSSHNAIIQEMIIKSAKRVKLNNLEQQVLEKLAQWKGHSRHDQVAPTIFHEVNMNIRRLLMDEMGDNYLNYCKAINSWTFYYRLLDRPFDAWWDIEKTAPVEERFDVMAMAFKESVAKLKEKLGTDIGTWRWGRVHKLKFVHPFEKNKFLAKIFSHGPYEANGSINSINHIRRVKCNKGHTPVTGPSTRRLVDFANVDLSYGILPLGNSGHMLSPYYDNQRERFFNDEYRYQIFNFDLVKKSGPKVLTLRPI
;
A
#
# COMPACT_ATOMS: atom_id res chain seq x y z
N MET A 1 -9.84 -33.88 44.26
CA MET A 1 -10.43 -32.84 43.38
C MET A 1 -10.20 -31.41 43.88
N LYS A 2 -10.63 -31.00 45.08
CA LYS A 2 -10.47 -29.60 45.59
C LYS A 2 -9.02 -29.06 45.55
N LYS A 3 -8.03 -29.84 45.97
CA LYS A 3 -6.60 -29.44 45.91
C LYS A 3 -6.09 -29.23 44.48
N ILE A 4 -6.56 -30.04 43.52
CA ILE A 4 -6.19 -29.93 42.11
C ILE A 4 -6.80 -28.65 41.51
N ILE A 5 -8.09 -28.39 41.81
CA ILE A 5 -8.78 -27.17 41.37
C ILE A 5 -8.09 -25.92 41.93
N LEU A 6 -7.76 -25.91 43.23
CA LEU A 6 -7.04 -24.78 43.84
C LEU A 6 -5.63 -24.58 43.25
N SER A 7 -4.93 -25.68 42.94
CA SER A 7 -3.60 -25.60 42.30
C SER A 7 -3.70 -25.05 40.87
N LEU A 8 -4.71 -25.47 40.11
CA LEU A 8 -4.98 -24.94 38.76
C LEU A 8 -5.36 -23.46 38.81
N LEU A 9 -6.23 -23.06 39.73
CA LEU A 9 -6.59 -21.65 39.92
C LEU A 9 -5.37 -20.82 40.32
N GLY A 10 -4.52 -21.33 41.21
CA GLY A 10 -3.26 -20.68 41.59
C GLY A 10 -2.30 -20.52 40.41
N ALA A 11 -2.15 -21.55 39.56
CA ALA A 11 -1.31 -21.49 38.36
C ALA A 11 -1.84 -20.49 37.33
N VAL A 12 -3.16 -20.45 37.12
CA VAL A 12 -3.81 -19.48 36.22
C VAL A 12 -3.65 -18.06 36.75
N PHE A 13 -3.84 -17.84 38.05
CA PHE A 13 -3.63 -16.54 38.68
C PHE A 13 -2.18 -16.06 38.51
N LEU A 14 -1.19 -16.94 38.74
CA LEU A 14 0.22 -16.61 38.55
C LEU A 14 0.53 -16.29 37.08
N LEU A 15 -0.02 -17.03 36.13
CA LEU A 15 0.15 -16.78 34.70
C LEU A 15 -0.41 -15.41 34.30
N ILE A 16 -1.65 -15.11 34.69
CA ILE A 16 -2.29 -13.81 34.41
C ILE A 16 -1.47 -12.68 35.01
N THR A 17 -1.04 -12.83 36.27
CA THR A 17 -0.21 -11.83 36.97
C THR A 17 1.12 -11.63 36.26
N THR A 18 1.77 -12.71 35.82
CA THR A 18 3.04 -12.64 35.07
C THR A 18 2.85 -11.92 33.74
N VAL A 19 1.82 -12.27 32.97
CA VAL A 19 1.50 -11.61 31.69
C VAL A 19 1.21 -10.13 31.91
N TYR A 20 0.45 -9.79 32.95
CA TYR A 20 0.14 -8.40 33.31
C TYR A 20 1.41 -7.60 33.62
N PHE A 21 2.32 -8.12 34.45
CA PHE A 21 3.58 -7.44 34.75
C PHE A 21 4.52 -7.35 33.54
N LEU A 22 4.51 -8.34 32.63
CA LEU A 22 5.26 -8.25 31.37
C LEU A 22 4.73 -7.15 30.45
N LEU A 23 3.40 -7.04 30.33
CA LEU A 23 2.77 -5.97 29.55
C LEU A 23 3.01 -4.59 30.17
N LEU A 24 2.98 -4.47 31.50
CA LEU A 24 3.34 -3.22 32.17
C LEU A 24 4.82 -2.89 32.01
N GLY A 25 5.71 -3.87 32.13
CA GLY A 25 7.15 -3.67 32.00
C GLY A 25 7.60 -3.31 30.59
N SER A 26 6.90 -3.78 29.57
CA SER A 26 7.15 -3.46 28.15
C SER A 26 6.36 -2.25 27.64
N PHE A 27 5.67 -1.54 28.54
CA PHE A 27 4.93 -0.34 28.21
C PHE A 27 5.87 0.74 27.63
N PRO A 28 5.45 1.49 26.58
CA PRO A 28 6.29 2.50 25.96
C PRO A 28 6.77 3.57 26.95
N VAL A 29 8.02 4.02 26.81
CA VAL A 29 8.59 5.08 27.64
C VAL A 29 8.09 6.44 27.13
N MET A 30 7.04 6.95 27.78
CA MET A 30 6.35 8.16 27.33
C MET A 30 6.82 9.45 28.02
N GLU A 31 7.31 9.34 29.26
CA GLU A 31 7.68 10.48 30.11
C GLU A 31 8.79 10.13 31.10
N GLY A 32 9.35 11.15 31.74
CA GLY A 32 10.41 11.03 32.74
C GLY A 32 11.77 11.52 32.24
N SER A 33 12.85 11.06 32.85
CA SER A 33 14.21 11.42 32.45
C SER A 33 15.12 10.19 32.40
N LEU A 34 15.89 10.04 31.32
CA LEU A 34 16.87 8.97 31.13
C LEU A 34 18.25 9.54 30.87
N LYS A 35 19.29 8.92 31.45
CA LYS A 35 20.69 9.23 31.12
C LYS A 35 21.20 8.30 30.02
N ILE A 36 21.70 8.88 28.94
CA ILE A 36 22.09 8.22 27.70
C ILE A 36 23.54 8.59 27.37
N GLY A 37 24.39 7.62 27.05
CA GLY A 37 25.81 7.87 26.77
C GLY A 37 26.12 8.30 25.33
N ASP A 38 25.22 8.03 24.39
CA ASP A 38 25.41 8.22 22.94
C ASP A 38 24.59 9.41 22.39
N ILE A 39 24.45 10.48 23.18
CA ILE A 39 23.89 11.78 22.75
C ILE A 39 24.80 12.89 23.26
N ASP A 40 24.88 13.99 22.52
CA ASP A 40 25.77 15.12 22.83
C ASP A 40 25.08 16.18 23.69
N ASN A 41 23.75 16.30 23.57
CA ASN A 41 22.97 17.33 24.25
C ASN A 41 21.68 16.75 24.84
N GLU A 42 21.05 17.49 25.76
CA GLU A 42 19.71 17.15 26.24
C GLU A 42 18.70 17.19 25.08
N VAL A 43 17.85 16.16 25.00
CA VAL A 43 16.76 16.07 24.02
C VAL A 43 15.42 15.98 24.73
N GLN A 44 14.48 16.82 24.31
CA GLN A 44 13.12 16.78 24.80
C GLN A 44 12.20 16.09 23.79
N ILE A 45 11.55 15.03 24.25
CA ILE A 45 10.59 14.25 23.48
C ILE A 45 9.21 14.47 24.10
N TYR A 46 8.35 15.19 23.38
CA TYR A 46 6.97 15.43 23.77
C TYR A 46 6.05 14.39 23.13
N ARG A 47 5.06 13.90 23.86
CA ARG A 47 3.94 13.13 23.31
C ARG A 47 2.64 13.88 23.53
N ASP A 48 2.01 14.26 22.43
CA ASP A 48 0.73 14.98 22.49
C ASP A 48 -0.44 14.06 22.92
N HIS A 49 -1.65 14.62 22.98
CA HIS A 49 -2.87 13.89 23.34
C HIS A 49 -3.27 12.80 22.34
N GLU A 50 -2.61 12.75 21.17
CA GLU A 50 -2.83 11.76 20.12
C GLU A 50 -1.74 10.68 20.11
N GLY A 51 -0.71 10.83 20.96
CA GLY A 51 0.45 9.95 21.02
C GLY A 51 1.49 10.24 19.94
N VAL A 52 1.38 11.38 19.24
CA VAL A 52 2.37 11.81 18.25
C VAL A 52 3.63 12.27 18.98
N VAL A 53 4.79 11.85 18.48
CA VAL A 53 6.08 12.20 19.05
C VAL A 53 6.60 13.50 18.44
N HIS A 54 6.96 14.47 19.28
CA HIS A 54 7.61 15.72 18.88
C HIS A 54 9.00 15.79 19.50
N ILE A 55 10.04 15.87 18.68
CA ILE A 55 11.44 15.84 19.10
C ILE A 55 12.06 17.21 18.87
N ASP A 56 12.43 17.87 19.96
CA ASP A 56 13.21 19.10 19.96
C ASP A 56 14.63 18.78 20.39
N ALA A 57 15.56 18.80 19.43
CA ALA A 57 16.96 18.44 19.64
C ALA A 57 17.88 19.54 19.11
N LYS A 58 19.04 19.72 19.72
CA LYS A 58 20.02 20.71 19.26
C LYS A 58 20.71 20.27 17.96
N THR A 59 21.21 19.03 17.94
CA THR A 59 21.97 18.48 16.81
C THR A 59 21.14 17.49 16.01
N ARG A 60 21.56 17.26 14.76
CA ARG A 60 20.99 16.21 13.90
C ARG A 60 21.23 14.80 14.43
N HIS A 61 22.37 14.57 15.09
CA HIS A 61 22.70 13.28 15.72
C HIS A 61 21.67 12.94 16.80
N ASP A 62 21.48 13.86 17.74
CA ASP A 62 20.56 13.74 18.86
C ASP A 62 19.10 13.56 18.40
N MET A 63 18.68 14.31 17.38
CA MET A 63 17.35 14.21 16.77
C MET A 63 17.08 12.80 16.22
N ASN A 64 17.99 12.27 15.40
CA ASN A 64 17.85 10.95 14.80
C ASN A 64 17.92 9.84 15.85
N TYR A 65 18.80 9.97 16.85
CA TYR A 65 18.88 9.04 17.98
C TYR A 65 17.54 8.97 18.73
N ALA A 66 16.98 10.12 19.11
CA ALA A 66 15.69 10.20 19.82
C ALA A 66 14.53 9.64 18.98
N LEU A 67 14.56 9.81 17.65
CA LEU A 67 13.57 9.24 16.75
C LEU A 67 13.65 7.71 16.74
N GLY A 68 14.86 7.15 16.64
CA GLY A 68 15.11 5.72 16.71
C GLY A 68 14.65 5.11 18.03
N PHE A 69 14.98 5.77 19.15
CA PHE A 69 14.52 5.38 20.48
C PHE A 69 12.99 5.35 20.57
N SER A 70 12.33 6.42 20.11
CA SER A 70 10.86 6.55 20.20
C SER A 70 10.14 5.52 19.33
N MET A 71 10.60 5.32 18.10
CA MET A 71 10.05 4.30 17.20
C MET A 71 10.20 2.88 17.77
N ALA A 72 11.36 2.55 18.34
CA ALA A 72 11.56 1.26 19.00
C ALA A 72 10.62 1.11 20.20
N SER A 73 10.49 2.18 21.01
CA SER A 73 9.61 2.18 22.18
C SER A 73 8.15 1.93 21.84
N ASP A 74 7.69 2.39 20.68
CA ASP A 74 6.29 2.24 20.27
C ASP A 74 6.04 0.98 19.43
N ARG A 75 7.00 0.57 18.57
CA ARG A 75 6.74 -0.34 17.43
C ARG A 75 7.77 -1.48 17.23
N ALA A 76 8.66 -1.75 18.19
CA ALA A 76 9.81 -2.66 18.01
C ALA A 76 9.50 -3.99 17.30
N PHE A 77 8.48 -4.73 17.77
CA PHE A 77 8.13 -6.05 17.22
C PHE A 77 7.64 -5.97 15.76
N GLN A 78 6.71 -5.05 15.48
CA GLN A 78 6.16 -4.85 14.14
C GLN A 78 7.28 -4.56 13.13
N TYR A 79 8.20 -3.68 13.50
CA TYR A 79 9.27 -3.25 12.62
C TYR A 79 10.27 -4.38 12.36
N GLU A 80 10.65 -5.14 13.40
CA GLU A 80 11.54 -6.30 13.21
C GLU A 80 10.90 -7.33 12.28
N LEU A 81 9.58 -7.55 12.39
CA LEU A 81 8.87 -8.46 11.50
C LEU A 81 8.92 -8.01 10.03
N ILE A 82 8.72 -6.72 9.76
CA ILE A 82 8.78 -6.14 8.40
C ILE A 82 10.21 -6.24 7.84
N ALA A 83 11.23 -5.92 8.65
CA ALA A 83 12.62 -6.08 8.24
C ALA A 83 12.97 -7.55 7.92
N ARG A 84 12.49 -8.50 8.75
CA ARG A 84 12.64 -9.94 8.48
C ARG A 84 11.92 -10.39 7.21
N ALA A 85 10.74 -9.83 6.92
CA ALA A 85 10.02 -10.09 5.68
C ALA A 85 10.89 -9.71 4.47
N GLY A 86 11.37 -8.47 4.40
CA GLY A 86 12.22 -8.00 3.29
C GLY A 86 13.60 -8.66 3.21
N GLN A 87 14.07 -9.30 4.28
CA GLN A 87 15.29 -10.13 4.28
C GLN A 87 15.05 -11.60 3.89
N GLY A 88 13.79 -12.03 3.79
CA GLY A 88 13.43 -13.44 3.64
C GLY A 88 13.90 -14.27 4.83
N ARG A 89 13.43 -13.90 6.03
CA ARG A 89 13.77 -14.52 7.33
C ARG A 89 12.56 -14.72 8.25
N LEU A 90 11.33 -14.73 7.73
CA LEU A 90 10.14 -14.98 8.53
C LEU A 90 10.07 -16.44 9.00
N SER A 91 10.51 -17.41 8.18
CA SER A 91 10.48 -18.83 8.56
C SER A 91 11.38 -19.15 9.74
N GLU A 92 12.40 -18.32 9.98
CA GLU A 92 13.31 -18.42 11.13
C GLU A 92 12.55 -18.36 12.46
N ILE A 93 11.45 -17.61 12.51
CA ILE A 93 10.70 -17.34 13.75
C ILE A 93 9.26 -17.85 13.73
N LEU A 94 8.68 -18.06 12.54
CA LEU A 94 7.29 -18.48 12.35
C LEU A 94 7.14 -19.87 11.71
N GLY A 95 8.22 -20.50 11.24
CA GLY A 95 8.23 -21.90 10.79
C GLY A 95 8.07 -22.11 9.27
N PRO A 96 7.88 -23.37 8.84
CA PRO A 96 8.05 -23.79 7.44
C PRO A 96 7.04 -23.20 6.46
N ASP A 97 5.84 -22.83 6.91
CA ASP A 97 4.79 -22.24 6.05
C ASP A 97 5.23 -20.96 5.33
N LEU A 98 6.27 -20.28 5.84
CA LEU A 98 6.78 -19.02 5.28
C LEU A 98 8.04 -19.18 4.44
N VAL A 99 8.54 -20.40 4.22
CA VAL A 99 9.73 -20.64 3.38
C VAL A 99 9.56 -20.09 1.97
N ALA A 100 8.36 -20.22 1.39
CA ALA A 100 8.11 -19.70 0.05
C ALA A 100 8.24 -18.16 0.01
N ALA A 101 7.71 -17.46 1.03
CA ALA A 101 7.84 -16.01 1.15
C ALA A 101 9.30 -15.60 1.38
N ASP A 102 10.04 -16.40 2.16
CA ASP A 102 11.47 -16.15 2.38
C ASP A 102 12.28 -16.34 1.10
N LYS A 103 11.99 -17.36 0.28
CA LYS A 103 12.60 -17.52 -1.05
C LYS A 103 12.33 -16.33 -1.96
N LEU A 104 11.10 -15.79 -1.93
CA LEU A 104 10.77 -14.55 -2.65
C LEU A 104 11.69 -13.41 -2.26
N PHE A 105 11.70 -13.04 -1.00
CA PHE A 105 12.47 -11.87 -0.57
C PHE A 105 13.98 -12.11 -0.62
N ARG A 106 14.46 -13.35 -0.53
CA ARG A 106 15.87 -13.67 -0.82
C ARG A 106 16.23 -13.44 -2.29
N THR A 107 15.33 -13.77 -3.21
CA THR A 107 15.52 -13.53 -4.65
C THR A 107 15.55 -12.03 -4.95
N LEU A 108 14.70 -11.24 -4.30
CA LEU A 108 14.65 -9.78 -4.48
C LEU A 108 15.74 -9.03 -3.70
N ASN A 109 16.25 -9.58 -2.59
CA ASN A 109 17.26 -8.95 -1.74
C ASN A 109 18.67 -9.43 -2.10
N SER A 110 19.07 -9.17 -3.35
CA SER A 110 20.43 -9.43 -3.84
C SER A 110 21.48 -8.83 -2.91
N SER A 111 22.45 -9.65 -2.51
CA SER A 111 23.59 -9.15 -1.75
C SER A 111 24.45 -8.18 -2.55
N TYR A 112 24.55 -8.37 -3.87
CA TYR A 112 25.30 -7.48 -4.74
C TYR A 112 24.70 -6.07 -4.77
N ILE A 113 23.39 -5.96 -5.04
CA ILE A 113 22.70 -4.66 -5.09
C ILE A 113 22.64 -4.01 -3.72
N ARG A 114 22.38 -4.80 -2.66
CA ARG A 114 22.41 -4.30 -1.28
C ARG A 114 23.77 -3.69 -0.94
N ASN A 115 24.85 -4.36 -1.30
CA ASN A 115 26.21 -3.87 -1.03
C ASN A 115 26.54 -2.61 -1.84
N ASP A 116 26.11 -2.51 -3.10
CA ASP A 116 26.26 -1.29 -3.91
C ASP A 116 25.61 -0.09 -3.22
N ILE A 117 24.31 -0.20 -2.90
CA ILE A 117 23.54 0.87 -2.28
C ILE A 117 24.13 1.22 -0.90
N LEU A 118 24.31 0.22 -0.04
CA LEU A 118 24.74 0.46 1.34
C LEU A 118 26.20 0.94 1.44
N THR A 119 27.09 0.59 0.50
CA THR A 119 28.48 1.08 0.52
C THR A 119 28.55 2.52 0.01
N ASN A 120 27.79 2.84 -1.04
CA ASN A 120 27.81 4.12 -1.72
C ASN A 120 26.83 5.17 -1.15
N LEU A 121 26.24 4.91 0.03
CA LEU A 121 25.43 5.90 0.75
C LEU A 121 26.22 7.20 0.94
N ASP A 122 25.55 8.33 0.71
CA ASP A 122 26.09 9.62 1.08
C ASP A 122 26.54 9.62 2.57
N PRO A 123 27.77 10.09 2.90
CA PRO A 123 28.30 10.00 4.26
C PRO A 123 27.45 10.70 5.32
N VAL A 124 26.77 11.79 4.96
CA VAL A 124 25.85 12.50 5.85
C VAL A 124 24.61 11.64 6.11
N VAL A 125 24.03 11.05 5.07
CA VAL A 125 22.87 10.16 5.18
C VAL A 125 23.21 8.91 5.99
N ARG A 126 24.39 8.31 5.77
CA ARG A 126 24.88 7.18 6.57
C ARG A 126 24.94 7.52 8.06
N LYS A 127 25.55 8.66 8.42
CA LYS A 127 25.68 9.08 9.82
C LYS A 127 24.32 9.27 10.49
N ASP A 128 23.34 9.77 9.76
CA ASP A 128 21.96 9.94 10.27
C ASP A 128 21.27 8.60 10.52
N LEU A 129 21.41 7.64 9.59
CA LEU A 129 20.93 6.28 9.77
C LEU A 129 21.60 5.58 10.96
N GLU A 130 22.91 5.73 11.12
CA GLU A 130 23.66 5.16 12.23
C GLU A 130 23.22 5.75 13.58
N SER A 131 22.97 7.06 13.64
CA SER A 131 22.43 7.73 14.83
C SER A 131 21.05 7.19 15.20
N PHE A 132 20.17 7.05 14.21
CA PHE A 132 18.85 6.42 14.39
C PHE A 132 18.95 4.98 14.88
N ILE A 133 19.81 4.17 14.25
CA ILE A 133 20.07 2.78 14.62
C ILE A 133 20.59 2.67 16.06
N ALA A 134 21.46 3.60 16.49
CA ALA A 134 22.00 3.62 17.84
C ALA A 134 20.88 3.82 18.88
N GLY A 135 20.02 4.83 18.69
CA GLY A 135 18.89 5.09 19.58
C GLY A 135 17.87 3.95 19.63
N TYR A 136 17.57 3.35 18.48
CA TYR A 136 16.71 2.18 18.40
C TYR A 136 17.28 0.99 19.18
N ASN A 137 18.57 0.69 18.97
CA ASN A 137 19.25 -0.42 19.63
C ASN A 137 19.46 -0.18 21.13
N TYR A 138 19.62 1.07 21.56
CA TYR A 138 19.64 1.41 22.98
C TYR A 138 18.34 0.98 23.65
N TYR A 139 17.17 1.29 23.06
CA TYR A 139 15.89 0.85 23.61
C TYR A 139 15.82 -0.68 23.69
N LEU A 140 16.13 -1.38 22.59
CA LEU A 140 16.08 -2.85 22.57
C LEU A 140 16.97 -3.52 23.63
N LYS A 141 18.11 -2.90 23.96
CA LYS A 141 19.06 -3.41 24.95
C LYS A 141 18.61 -3.16 26.38
N ASN A 142 17.97 -2.02 26.65
CA ASN A 142 17.74 -1.53 28.01
C ASN A 142 16.27 -1.62 28.49
N SER A 143 15.34 -2.02 27.62
CA SER A 143 13.91 -2.12 27.95
C SER A 143 13.40 -3.57 27.94
N ILE A 144 12.31 -3.83 28.67
CA ILE A 144 11.64 -5.13 28.61
C ILE A 144 10.99 -5.28 27.23
N ARG A 145 11.31 -6.38 26.55
CA ARG A 145 10.78 -6.67 25.21
C ARG A 145 9.24 -6.79 25.21
N PRO A 146 8.56 -6.38 24.12
CA PRO A 146 7.12 -6.62 23.95
C PRO A 146 6.71 -8.09 24.10
N ILE A 147 5.44 -8.32 24.46
CA ILE A 147 4.88 -9.66 24.77
C ILE A 147 4.99 -10.64 23.59
N GLU A 148 4.94 -10.14 22.36
CA GLU A 148 5.02 -10.91 21.11
C GLU A 148 6.33 -11.71 21.04
N TYR A 149 7.43 -11.14 21.53
CA TYR A 149 8.72 -11.82 21.63
C TYR A 149 8.69 -12.99 22.61
N PHE A 150 7.98 -12.84 23.73
CA PHE A 150 7.79 -13.94 24.70
C PHE A 150 6.92 -15.05 24.12
N ILE A 151 5.81 -14.70 23.46
CA ILE A 151 4.91 -15.65 22.79
C ILE A 151 5.66 -16.49 21.76
N LEU A 152 6.54 -15.86 20.97
CA LEU A 152 7.33 -16.55 19.95
C LEU A 152 8.56 -17.28 20.50
N GLY A 153 8.97 -17.00 21.73
CA GLY A 153 10.17 -17.56 22.36
C GLY A 153 11.47 -17.00 21.80
N ILE A 154 11.49 -15.76 21.30
CA ILE A 154 12.64 -15.12 20.63
C ILE A 154 13.07 -13.85 21.33
N LYS A 155 14.35 -13.48 21.27
CA LYS A 155 14.85 -12.18 21.76
C LYS A 155 14.84 -11.15 20.61
N PRO A 156 14.63 -9.85 20.90
CA PRO A 156 14.83 -8.80 19.89
C PRO A 156 16.24 -8.86 19.32
N LYS A 157 16.35 -8.71 18.00
CA LYS A 157 17.65 -8.62 17.31
C LYS A 157 18.14 -7.17 17.33
N LYS A 158 19.44 -6.96 17.51
CA LYS A 158 20.07 -5.66 17.21
C LYS A 158 19.86 -5.33 15.72
N ILE A 159 19.33 -4.14 15.44
CA ILE A 159 19.08 -3.67 14.07
C ILE A 159 20.35 -3.05 13.45
N ASN A 160 20.47 -3.11 12.12
CA ASN A 160 21.56 -2.55 11.34
C ASN A 160 21.06 -1.99 9.99
N LEU A 161 21.97 -1.48 9.15
CA LEU A 161 21.62 -0.91 7.84
C LEU A 161 20.95 -1.92 6.88
N GLU A 162 21.26 -3.22 6.98
CA GLU A 162 20.60 -4.26 6.17
C GLU A 162 19.14 -4.47 6.58
N ASP A 163 18.79 -4.21 7.85
CA ASP A 163 17.39 -4.23 8.31
C ASP A 163 16.60 -3.09 7.66
N ILE A 164 17.18 -1.88 7.60
CA ILE A 164 16.58 -0.72 6.91
C ILE A 164 16.45 -1.00 5.40
N TYR A 165 17.50 -1.52 4.76
CA TYR A 165 17.44 -1.92 3.36
C TYR A 165 16.37 -2.98 3.10
N GLY A 166 16.22 -3.96 3.99
CA GLY A 166 15.15 -4.97 3.92
C GLY A 166 13.76 -4.34 3.87
N VAL A 167 13.51 -3.27 4.62
CA VAL A 167 12.23 -2.53 4.52
C VAL A 167 12.05 -1.97 3.10
N PHE A 168 13.09 -1.38 2.49
CA PHE A 168 13.00 -0.93 1.09
C PHE A 168 12.73 -2.06 0.09
N VAL A 169 13.32 -3.25 0.28
CA VAL A 169 13.01 -4.43 -0.55
C VAL A 169 11.52 -4.77 -0.47
N TYR A 170 10.97 -4.83 0.75
CA TYR A 170 9.56 -5.12 0.99
C TYR A 170 8.62 -4.09 0.32
N LEU A 171 8.98 -2.81 0.44
CA LEU A 171 8.24 -1.70 -0.18
C LEU A 171 8.25 -1.81 -1.71
N ASN A 172 9.41 -2.03 -2.32
CA ASN A 172 9.53 -2.16 -3.78
C ASN A 172 8.71 -3.34 -4.33
N TYR A 173 8.73 -4.49 -3.66
CA TYR A 173 7.84 -5.61 -4.02
C TYR A 173 6.34 -5.26 -3.94
N SER A 174 5.97 -4.44 -2.95
CA SER A 174 4.59 -4.00 -2.79
C SER A 174 4.16 -2.99 -3.87
N PHE A 175 5.11 -2.20 -4.40
CA PHE A 175 4.85 -1.18 -5.42
C PHE A 175 4.90 -1.68 -6.87
N SER A 176 5.58 -2.79 -7.14
CA SER A 176 5.70 -3.34 -8.50
C SER A 176 4.80 -4.58 -8.70
N PRO A 177 3.58 -4.40 -9.24
CA PRO A 177 2.66 -5.51 -9.50
C PRO A 177 2.99 -6.28 -10.78
N PHE A 178 3.86 -5.74 -11.64
CA PHE A 178 4.13 -6.20 -13.01
C PHE A 178 4.65 -7.63 -13.06
N MET A 179 5.64 -7.93 -12.22
CA MET A 179 6.18 -9.30 -12.06
C MET A 179 5.09 -10.36 -11.82
N ARG A 180 4.02 -10.00 -11.10
CA ARG A 180 2.90 -10.92 -10.80
C ARG A 180 1.90 -10.96 -11.96
N ASN A 181 1.62 -9.80 -12.56
CA ASN A 181 0.61 -9.65 -13.59
C ASN A 181 1.04 -10.25 -14.93
N GLU A 182 2.28 -10.03 -15.39
CA GLU A 182 2.78 -10.54 -16.68
C GLU A 182 2.66 -12.06 -16.78
N ILE A 183 3.03 -12.76 -15.71
CA ILE A 183 2.91 -14.22 -15.60
C ILE A 183 1.44 -14.63 -15.64
N ALA A 184 0.57 -13.96 -14.88
CA ALA A 184 -0.86 -14.26 -14.88
C ALA A 184 -1.51 -14.01 -16.26
N TYR A 185 -1.12 -12.94 -16.95
CA TYR A 185 -1.62 -12.62 -18.29
C TYR A 185 -1.22 -13.68 -19.32
N GLN A 186 0.02 -14.17 -19.28
CA GLN A 186 0.45 -15.24 -20.18
C GLN A 186 -0.42 -16.51 -20.06
N GLN A 187 -0.84 -16.87 -18.85
CA GLN A 187 -1.74 -18.01 -18.64
C GLN A 187 -3.13 -17.77 -19.20
N ILE A 188 -3.70 -16.59 -18.92
CA ILE A 188 -5.04 -16.22 -19.40
C ILE A 188 -5.06 -16.21 -20.93
N MET A 189 -3.99 -15.75 -21.58
CA MET A 189 -3.88 -15.76 -23.04
C MET A 189 -3.81 -17.17 -23.64
N ALA A 190 -3.35 -18.17 -22.88
CA ALA A 190 -3.34 -19.56 -23.32
C ALA A 190 -4.74 -20.21 -23.21
N ASP A 191 -5.49 -19.85 -22.16
CA ASP A 191 -6.82 -20.42 -21.89
C ASP A 191 -7.92 -19.77 -22.74
N VAL A 192 -7.90 -18.44 -22.85
CA VAL A 192 -8.96 -17.68 -23.52
C VAL A 192 -8.78 -17.73 -25.04
N LYS A 193 -9.76 -18.31 -25.72
CA LYS A 193 -9.81 -18.42 -27.18
C LYS A 193 -10.89 -17.51 -27.76
N HIS A 194 -10.69 -17.02 -28.97
CA HIS A 194 -11.69 -16.27 -29.74
C HIS A 194 -12.20 -14.96 -29.10
N ARG A 195 -11.48 -14.41 -28.11
CA ARG A 195 -11.74 -13.10 -27.52
C ARG A 195 -10.63 -12.12 -27.86
N ASP A 196 -10.96 -10.83 -27.92
CA ASP A 196 -9.97 -9.78 -28.07
C ASP A 196 -9.27 -9.51 -26.73
N LEU A 197 -8.05 -10.04 -26.59
CA LEU A 197 -7.27 -10.01 -25.35
C LEU A 197 -6.70 -8.62 -25.04
N LYS A 198 -6.70 -7.67 -25.98
CA LYS A 198 -6.19 -6.31 -25.74
C LYS A 198 -6.94 -5.59 -24.62
N TYR A 199 -8.20 -5.98 -24.37
CA TYR A 199 -9.00 -5.41 -23.28
C TYR A 199 -8.48 -5.79 -21.89
N LEU A 200 -7.64 -6.83 -21.77
CA LEU A 200 -7.10 -7.26 -20.49
C LEU A 200 -6.03 -6.30 -19.95
N PHE A 201 -5.42 -5.49 -20.82
CA PHE A 201 -4.27 -4.65 -20.52
C PHE A 201 -4.65 -3.18 -20.25
N ALA A 202 -3.72 -2.43 -19.66
CA ALA A 202 -3.96 -1.04 -19.27
C ALA A 202 -4.13 -0.10 -20.47
N ASN A 203 -3.57 -0.44 -21.63
CA ASN A 203 -3.74 0.25 -22.91
C ASN A 203 -4.15 -0.75 -24.00
N ASN A 204 -4.62 -0.27 -25.15
CA ASN A 204 -5.02 -1.13 -26.29
C ASN A 204 -3.86 -1.35 -27.28
N GLU A 205 -2.63 -0.93 -26.94
CA GLU A 205 -1.47 -0.92 -27.83
C GLU A 205 -0.58 -2.15 -27.66
N VAL A 206 -1.02 -3.15 -26.89
CA VAL A 206 -0.24 -4.38 -26.68
C VAL A 206 -0.16 -5.20 -27.96
N ASP A 207 1.06 -5.53 -28.37
CA ASP A 207 1.30 -6.44 -29.50
C ASP A 207 1.25 -7.89 -29.02
N LEU A 208 0.24 -8.61 -29.51
CA LEU A 208 -0.01 -10.03 -29.19
C LEU A 208 0.42 -10.97 -30.32
N SER A 209 1.01 -10.44 -31.39
CA SER A 209 1.43 -11.23 -32.55
C SER A 209 2.62 -12.13 -32.25
N HIS A 210 3.50 -11.70 -31.35
CA HIS A 210 4.66 -12.45 -30.91
C HIS A 210 4.31 -13.36 -29.73
N ARG A 211 3.98 -14.62 -30.01
CA ARG A 211 3.86 -15.66 -28.98
C ARG A 211 5.24 -16.22 -28.66
N LEU A 212 5.55 -16.38 -27.37
CA LEU A 212 6.79 -17.02 -26.93
C LEU A 212 7.02 -18.38 -27.63
N ARG A 213 8.27 -18.70 -27.94
CA ARG A 213 8.69 -19.98 -28.54
C ARG A 213 8.30 -21.20 -27.69
N ARG A 214 8.20 -21.02 -26.37
CA ARG A 214 7.65 -21.96 -25.41
C ARG A 214 6.52 -21.24 -24.68
N VAL A 215 5.32 -21.83 -24.65
CA VAL A 215 4.25 -21.28 -23.80
C VAL A 215 4.74 -21.37 -22.36
N VAL A 216 4.93 -20.22 -21.72
CA VAL A 216 5.31 -20.15 -20.31
C VAL A 216 4.06 -20.44 -19.51
N GLU A 217 3.81 -21.72 -19.23
CA GLU A 217 2.79 -22.10 -18.27
C GLU A 217 3.36 -21.92 -16.87
N ALA A 218 3.30 -20.71 -16.34
CA ALA A 218 3.85 -20.40 -15.03
C ALA A 218 2.89 -19.60 -14.18
N GLN A 219 2.89 -19.85 -12.87
CA GLN A 219 2.04 -19.18 -11.88
C GLN A 219 2.91 -18.43 -10.89
N PHE A 220 2.68 -17.13 -10.72
CA PHE A 220 3.27 -16.43 -9.60
C PHE A 220 2.66 -16.92 -8.28
N ILE A 221 3.48 -17.17 -7.27
CA ILE A 221 2.99 -17.61 -5.96
C ILE A 221 2.32 -16.42 -5.25
N ASP A 222 1.05 -16.56 -4.86
CA ASP A 222 0.34 -15.52 -4.10
C ASP A 222 0.82 -15.48 -2.64
N TYR A 223 1.75 -14.57 -2.34
CA TYR A 223 2.31 -14.37 -1.00
C TYR A 223 1.45 -13.47 -0.10
N ASP A 224 0.35 -12.87 -0.59
CA ASP A 224 -0.42 -11.88 0.19
C ASP A 224 -1.11 -12.50 1.43
N ASP A 225 -1.44 -13.79 1.36
CA ASP A 225 -1.96 -14.55 2.50
C ASP A 225 -0.85 -14.97 3.48
N LEU A 226 0.39 -15.12 2.99
CA LEU A 226 1.55 -15.46 3.82
C LEU A 226 2.09 -14.24 4.57
N LEU A 227 1.91 -13.04 4.00
CA LEU A 227 2.33 -11.75 4.55
C LEU A 227 1.20 -11.02 5.30
N GLU A 228 0.21 -11.78 5.78
CA GLU A 228 -0.93 -11.23 6.51
C GLU A 228 -0.48 -10.52 7.81
N GLY A 229 -0.98 -9.29 8.03
CA GLY A 229 -0.60 -8.44 9.16
C GLY A 229 0.66 -7.57 8.97
N ILE A 230 1.32 -7.63 7.80
CA ILE A 230 2.57 -6.87 7.52
C ILE A 230 2.32 -5.60 6.66
N GLY A 231 1.10 -5.40 6.15
CA GLY A 231 0.66 -4.15 5.52
C GLY A 231 1.27 -3.88 4.13
N THR A 232 0.73 -4.51 3.08
CA THR A 232 1.15 -4.31 1.69
C THR A 232 0.49 -3.09 1.04
N PHE A 233 1.24 -2.32 0.25
CA PHE A 233 0.73 -1.15 -0.48
C PHE A 233 -0.10 -1.59 -1.69
N THR A 234 -1.26 -0.94 -1.93
CA THR A 234 -2.18 -1.38 -2.99
C THR A 234 -2.80 -0.27 -3.84
N GLY A 235 -2.59 1.00 -3.49
CA GLY A 235 -3.11 2.16 -4.21
C GLY A 235 -2.96 3.43 -3.37
N SER A 236 -3.50 4.56 -3.80
CA SER A 236 -3.52 5.85 -3.06
C SER A 236 -4.49 6.84 -3.73
N ASN A 237 -4.90 7.91 -3.03
CA ASN A 237 -5.16 9.18 -3.69
C ASN A 237 -4.21 10.28 -3.15
N ALA A 238 -3.94 11.25 -3.99
CA ALA A 238 -3.40 12.54 -3.57
C ALA A 238 -3.77 13.62 -4.58
N TRP A 239 -3.96 14.84 -4.12
CA TRP A 239 -4.17 16.00 -4.98
C TRP A 239 -3.62 17.27 -4.34
N ALA A 240 -3.27 18.23 -5.19
CA ALA A 240 -2.84 19.54 -4.79
C ALA A 240 -3.67 20.60 -5.53
N ILE A 241 -4.03 21.65 -4.81
CA ILE A 241 -4.92 22.71 -5.28
C ILE A 241 -4.14 24.02 -5.22
N SER A 242 -4.02 24.73 -6.34
CA SER A 242 -3.35 26.02 -6.42
C SER A 242 -4.12 27.10 -5.64
N GLY A 243 -3.41 28.13 -5.19
CA GLY A 243 -3.97 29.17 -4.33
C GLY A 243 -5.14 29.96 -4.94
N ASP A 244 -5.20 30.11 -6.27
CA ASP A 244 -6.30 30.79 -6.98
C ASP A 244 -7.62 29.99 -6.95
N LYS A 245 -7.59 28.72 -6.51
CA LYS A 245 -8.75 27.85 -6.32
C LYS A 245 -9.13 27.67 -4.84
N THR A 246 -8.38 28.25 -3.91
CA THR A 246 -8.62 28.11 -2.46
C THR A 246 -9.15 29.41 -1.86
N ARG A 247 -9.88 29.30 -0.74
CA ARG A 247 -10.39 30.46 0.00
C ARG A 247 -9.27 31.33 0.57
N SER A 248 -8.15 30.71 0.97
CA SER A 248 -7.03 31.40 1.62
C SER A 248 -6.06 32.06 0.64
N GLY A 249 -6.15 31.76 -0.66
CA GLY A 249 -5.15 32.19 -1.64
C GLY A 249 -3.84 31.38 -1.57
N LYS A 250 -3.77 30.34 -0.73
CA LYS A 250 -2.60 29.47 -0.56
C LYS A 250 -2.92 28.03 -0.96
N PRO A 251 -1.93 27.26 -1.44
CA PRO A 251 -2.18 25.89 -1.85
C PRO A 251 -2.70 24.99 -0.72
N ILE A 252 -3.50 23.99 -1.10
CA ILE A 252 -3.92 22.89 -0.22
C ILE A 252 -3.41 21.57 -0.81
N LEU A 253 -2.80 20.74 0.03
CA LEU A 253 -2.34 19.40 -0.31
C LEU A 253 -3.18 18.36 0.45
N ALA A 254 -3.65 17.34 -0.26
CA ALA A 254 -4.33 16.20 0.30
C ALA A 254 -3.65 14.89 -0.12
N SER A 255 -3.55 13.94 0.81
CA SER A 255 -2.98 12.61 0.51
C SER A 255 -3.54 11.52 1.42
N ASP A 256 -3.89 10.36 0.86
CA ASP A 256 -4.31 9.17 1.59
C ASP A 256 -3.81 7.86 0.93
N PRO A 257 -2.57 7.41 1.20
CA PRO A 257 -2.08 6.16 0.65
C PRO A 257 -2.95 4.97 1.10
N HIS A 258 -3.21 4.04 0.18
CA HIS A 258 -4.01 2.83 0.43
C HIS A 258 -3.13 1.61 0.63
N ILE A 259 -3.20 1.05 1.84
CA ILE A 259 -2.36 -0.08 2.29
C ILE A 259 -3.29 -1.12 2.92
N LYS A 260 -2.90 -2.39 2.91
CA LYS A 260 -3.60 -3.44 3.63
C LYS A 260 -3.60 -3.09 5.13
N PHE A 261 -4.78 -3.10 5.75
CA PHE A 261 -4.93 -2.73 7.14
C PHE A 261 -4.29 -3.77 8.06
N SER A 262 -3.47 -3.30 9.00
CA SER A 262 -2.77 -4.11 9.99
C SER A 262 -2.98 -3.53 11.38
N ALA A 263 -2.80 -4.37 12.40
CA ALA A 263 -2.69 -3.95 13.80
C ALA A 263 -1.28 -4.32 14.27
N PRO A 264 -0.41 -3.33 14.58
CA PRO A 264 -0.61 -1.88 14.45
C PRO A 264 -0.64 -1.39 12.99
N ASN A 265 -1.15 -0.18 12.73
CA ASN A 265 -1.10 0.42 11.38
C ASN A 265 0.34 0.72 10.93
N ILE A 266 0.59 0.91 9.64
CA ILE A 266 1.96 0.98 9.11
C ILE A 266 2.69 2.31 9.37
N TRP A 267 1.99 3.44 9.31
CA TRP A 267 2.60 4.77 9.48
C TRP A 267 2.87 5.08 10.96
N TYR A 268 4.00 5.72 11.20
CA TYR A 268 4.33 6.37 12.46
C TYR A 268 4.45 7.88 12.24
N GLU A 269 3.74 8.67 13.03
CA GLU A 269 3.77 10.12 12.92
C GLU A 269 4.74 10.71 13.94
N ALA A 270 5.57 11.63 13.47
CA ALA A 270 6.46 12.41 14.31
C ALA A 270 6.70 13.81 13.74
N ASN A 271 6.97 14.75 14.65
CA ASN A 271 7.38 16.11 14.38
C ASN A 271 8.82 16.29 14.87
N ILE A 272 9.78 16.42 13.97
CA ILE A 272 11.21 16.42 14.30
C ILE A 272 11.84 17.77 13.97
N LYS A 273 12.64 18.28 14.92
CA LYS A 273 13.38 19.53 14.79
C LYS A 273 14.83 19.31 15.19
N ASN A 274 15.75 19.89 14.43
CA ASN A 274 17.11 20.14 14.89
C ASN A 274 17.44 21.64 14.77
N GLU A 275 18.00 22.21 15.83
CA GLU A 275 18.19 23.66 15.93
C GLU A 275 19.35 24.17 15.10
N GLU A 276 20.48 23.46 15.09
CA GLU A 276 21.72 23.90 14.43
C GLU A 276 21.57 24.08 12.92
N GLU A 277 20.76 23.25 12.26
CA GLU A 277 20.52 23.35 10.81
C GLU A 277 19.22 24.11 10.49
N GLY A 278 18.44 24.53 11.50
CA GLY A 278 17.11 25.10 11.31
C GLY A 278 16.13 24.13 10.62
N PHE A 279 16.34 22.82 10.78
CA PHE A 279 15.50 21.78 10.18
C PHE A 279 14.28 21.52 11.05
N HIS A 280 13.09 21.50 10.45
CA HIS A 280 11.84 21.19 11.14
C HIS A 280 10.84 20.55 10.16
N MET A 281 10.32 19.37 10.51
CA MET A 281 9.48 18.56 9.63
C MET A 281 8.43 17.79 10.42
N TYR A 282 7.18 17.81 9.97
CA TYR A 282 6.13 16.89 10.43
C TYR A 282 5.93 15.80 9.37
N GLY A 283 6.13 14.55 9.77
CA GLY A 283 6.29 13.42 8.87
C GLY A 283 5.45 12.21 9.23
N HIS A 284 5.11 11.43 8.19
CA HIS A 284 4.67 10.04 8.29
C HIS A 284 5.84 9.17 7.86
N PHE A 285 6.36 8.42 8.81
CA PHE A 285 7.54 7.59 8.67
C PHE A 285 7.13 6.14 8.44
N LEU A 286 7.90 5.49 7.58
CA LEU A 286 7.82 4.06 7.37
C LEU A 286 8.62 3.32 8.46
N PRO A 287 8.35 2.04 8.69
CA PRO A 287 9.10 1.21 9.64
C PRO A 287 10.62 1.36 9.47
N MET A 288 11.31 1.70 10.56
CA MET A 288 12.78 1.84 10.62
C MET A 288 13.42 2.88 9.66
N ILE A 289 12.65 3.74 9.00
CA ILE A 289 13.18 4.74 8.07
C ILE A 289 13.08 6.12 8.74
N PRO A 290 14.20 6.80 9.06
CA PRO A 290 14.19 8.11 9.73
C PRO A 290 13.88 9.28 8.79
N PHE A 291 13.55 9.00 7.53
CA PHE A 291 13.18 10.00 6.54
C PHE A 291 11.69 9.87 6.23
N PRO A 292 10.92 10.97 6.26
CA PRO A 292 9.48 10.90 6.08
C PRO A 292 9.16 10.40 4.67
N GLY A 293 8.30 9.39 4.55
CA GLY A 293 7.75 8.98 3.25
C GLY A 293 6.79 10.05 2.73
N MET A 294 6.04 10.67 3.63
CA MET A 294 5.22 11.86 3.37
C MET A 294 5.47 12.89 4.46
N GLY A 295 5.59 14.16 4.11
CA GLY A 295 5.94 15.19 5.08
C GLY A 295 5.45 16.57 4.68
N HIS A 296 5.57 17.50 5.62
CA HIS A 296 5.45 18.92 5.35
C HIS A 296 6.25 19.74 6.37
N ASN A 297 6.68 20.91 5.93
CA ASN A 297 7.19 21.99 6.74
C ASN A 297 6.54 23.31 6.29
N ARG A 298 7.00 24.44 6.83
CA ARG A 298 6.45 25.76 6.45
C ARG A 298 6.66 26.17 4.99
N ASN A 299 7.60 25.54 4.30
CA ASN A 299 7.93 25.87 2.92
C ASN A 299 7.19 24.98 1.93
N HIS A 300 7.15 23.67 2.17
CA HIS A 300 6.62 22.69 1.23
C HIS A 300 6.12 21.41 1.91
N GLY A 301 5.41 20.59 1.13
CA GLY A 301 4.90 19.30 1.56
C GLY A 301 4.60 18.40 0.39
N TRP A 302 4.52 17.10 0.66
CA TRP A 302 4.20 16.10 -0.36
C TRP A 302 3.37 14.94 0.18
N GLY A 303 2.63 14.33 -0.73
CA GLY A 303 1.98 13.04 -0.60
C GLY A 303 2.55 12.04 -1.62
N LEU A 304 2.25 10.76 -1.41
CA LEU A 304 2.69 9.68 -2.29
C LEU A 304 1.50 8.99 -2.94
N THR A 305 1.67 8.62 -4.20
CA THR A 305 0.84 7.63 -4.88
C THR A 305 1.73 6.68 -5.67
N ILE A 306 1.31 5.43 -5.87
CA ILE A 306 2.02 4.50 -6.78
C ILE A 306 1.87 5.02 -8.22
N SER A 307 2.96 5.12 -8.96
CA SER A 307 2.93 5.59 -10.36
C SER A 307 2.39 4.54 -11.32
N TYR A 308 2.54 3.26 -10.97
CA TYR A 308 2.31 2.11 -11.86
C TYR A 308 2.94 2.32 -13.22
N THR A 309 4.08 3.01 -13.27
CA THR A 309 4.94 3.01 -14.44
C THR A 309 5.67 1.68 -14.46
N ASP A 310 5.70 1.05 -15.62
CA ASP A 310 6.29 -0.27 -15.80
C ASP A 310 7.81 -0.20 -15.71
N ASP A 311 8.32 -0.84 -14.66
CA ASP A 311 9.72 -0.81 -14.24
C ASP A 311 10.33 -2.23 -14.08
N VAL A 312 9.60 -3.24 -14.55
CA VAL A 312 9.99 -4.65 -14.56
C VAL A 312 9.84 -5.20 -15.97
N ASP A 313 10.73 -6.11 -16.37
CA ASP A 313 10.56 -6.94 -17.55
C ASP A 313 10.97 -8.38 -17.22
N LEU A 314 10.13 -9.36 -17.55
CA LEU A 314 10.49 -10.77 -17.47
C LEU A 314 10.98 -11.28 -18.82
N TYR A 315 12.08 -12.05 -18.81
CA TYR A 315 12.69 -12.64 -20.01
C TYR A 315 12.76 -14.16 -19.87
N GLN A 316 12.22 -14.88 -20.85
CA GLN A 316 12.46 -16.29 -21.04
C GLN A 316 13.82 -16.46 -21.72
N LEU A 317 14.79 -17.00 -20.99
CA LEU A 317 16.14 -17.28 -21.52
C LEU A 317 16.19 -18.59 -22.30
N ASP A 318 17.18 -18.71 -23.19
CA ASP A 318 17.54 -19.97 -23.84
C ASP A 318 18.18 -20.94 -22.84
N ASP A 319 18.23 -22.24 -23.16
CA ASP A 319 18.71 -23.27 -22.20
C ASP A 319 20.21 -23.17 -21.89
N ASP A 320 20.99 -22.56 -22.78
CA ASP A 320 22.45 -22.40 -22.72
C ASP A 320 22.89 -20.99 -22.31
N PHE A 321 22.03 -20.22 -21.65
CA PHE A 321 22.36 -18.88 -21.17
C PHE A 321 23.55 -18.86 -20.18
N ASP A 322 24.33 -17.78 -20.24
CA ASP A 322 25.46 -17.59 -19.34
C ASP A 322 25.01 -17.19 -17.92
N ILE A 323 25.51 -17.92 -16.93
CA ILE A 323 25.39 -17.56 -15.52
C ILE A 323 26.52 -16.59 -15.18
N VAL A 324 26.20 -15.32 -15.02
CA VAL A 324 27.19 -14.27 -14.70
C VAL A 324 27.49 -14.17 -13.21
N ARG A 325 26.58 -14.68 -12.36
CA ARG A 325 26.74 -14.67 -10.90
C ARG A 325 25.92 -15.76 -10.23
N VAL A 326 26.45 -16.28 -9.12
CA VAL A 326 25.75 -17.19 -8.20
C VAL A 326 25.87 -16.64 -6.78
N GLU A 327 24.74 -16.47 -6.09
CA GLU A 327 24.70 -16.14 -4.67
C GLU A 327 24.17 -17.34 -3.88
N ASN A 328 24.97 -17.85 -2.95
CA ASN A 328 24.55 -18.94 -2.07
C ASN A 328 23.64 -18.37 -0.97
N SER A 329 22.44 -18.94 -0.81
CA SER A 329 21.45 -18.48 0.15
C SER A 329 21.05 -19.58 1.13
N VAL A 330 20.90 -19.20 2.40
CA VAL A 330 20.52 -20.11 3.49
C VAL A 330 19.30 -19.54 4.21
N ILE A 331 18.20 -20.30 4.21
CA ILE A 331 16.98 -19.99 4.94
C ILE A 331 16.94 -20.86 6.21
N LYS A 332 16.97 -20.19 7.37
CA LYS A 332 16.76 -20.87 8.67
C LYS A 332 15.26 -21.07 8.88
N VAL A 333 14.87 -22.24 9.39
CA VAL A 333 13.47 -22.61 9.59
C VAL A 333 13.24 -23.07 11.02
N LYS A 334 12.27 -22.47 11.73
CA LYS A 334 11.93 -22.87 13.10
C LYS A 334 11.42 -24.31 13.11
N GLY A 335 12.07 -25.16 13.92
CA GLY A 335 11.69 -26.56 14.07
C GLY A 335 12.06 -27.46 12.88
N SER A 336 12.93 -27.02 11.97
CA SER A 336 13.37 -27.81 10.81
C SER A 336 14.82 -27.50 10.43
N ALA A 337 15.41 -28.34 9.58
CA ALA A 337 16.76 -28.08 9.06
C ALA A 337 16.79 -26.82 8.17
N PRO A 338 17.91 -26.08 8.11
CA PRO A 338 18.07 -24.98 7.17
C PRO A 338 17.92 -25.45 5.72
N ILE A 339 17.37 -24.59 4.87
CA ILE A 339 17.23 -24.81 3.43
C ILE A 339 18.30 -24.01 2.72
N ASN A 340 19.13 -24.70 1.93
CA ASN A 340 20.14 -24.07 1.08
C ASN A 340 19.63 -24.01 -0.35
N PHE A 341 19.86 -22.89 -1.03
CA PHE A 341 19.59 -22.76 -2.46
C PHE A 341 20.46 -21.68 -3.09
N ASN A 342 20.61 -21.73 -4.41
CA ASN A 342 21.48 -20.84 -5.17
C ASN A 342 20.65 -19.87 -5.99
N LEU A 343 20.90 -18.57 -5.80
CA LEU A 343 20.35 -17.51 -6.63
C LEU A 343 21.29 -17.30 -7.82
N LYS A 344 20.83 -17.65 -9.02
CA LYS A 344 21.59 -17.47 -10.25
C LYS A 344 21.21 -16.14 -10.91
N TRP A 345 22.16 -15.57 -11.64
CA TRP A 345 21.96 -14.35 -12.41
C TRP A 345 22.42 -14.57 -13.85
N SER A 346 21.67 -13.99 -14.76
CA SER A 346 22.06 -13.76 -16.15
C SER A 346 22.41 -12.29 -16.35
N GLU A 347 22.80 -11.90 -17.57
CA GLU A 347 22.92 -10.49 -17.94
C GLU A 347 21.61 -9.70 -17.82
N LYS A 348 20.45 -10.37 -17.92
CA LYS A 348 19.13 -9.72 -17.78
C LYS A 348 18.75 -9.42 -16.33
N GLY A 349 19.32 -10.16 -15.38
CA GLY A 349 19.00 -10.07 -13.95
C GLY A 349 18.92 -11.44 -13.26
N PRO A 350 18.40 -11.50 -12.02
CA PRO A 350 18.25 -12.75 -11.28
C PRO A 350 17.27 -13.69 -11.98
N ILE A 351 17.57 -14.98 -11.91
CA ILE A 351 16.66 -16.04 -12.32
C ILE A 351 15.59 -16.21 -11.24
N VAL A 352 14.31 -16.13 -11.63
CA VAL A 352 13.15 -16.06 -10.73
C VAL A 352 12.34 -17.37 -10.68
N ASP A 353 12.88 -18.47 -11.20
CA ASP A 353 12.23 -19.80 -11.19
C ASP A 353 11.79 -20.26 -9.78
N GLU A 354 12.47 -19.83 -8.71
CA GLU A 354 12.11 -20.19 -7.33
C GLU A 354 10.82 -19.52 -6.82
N ILE A 355 10.39 -18.43 -7.47
CA ILE A 355 9.22 -17.63 -7.07
C ILE A 355 8.08 -17.72 -8.09
N VAL A 356 8.35 -18.43 -9.20
CA VAL A 356 7.43 -18.70 -10.29
C VAL A 356 7.20 -20.21 -10.36
N LYS A 357 5.97 -20.65 -10.08
CA LYS A 357 5.61 -22.06 -10.18
C LYS A 357 5.40 -22.44 -11.64
N THR A 358 6.36 -23.13 -12.23
CA THR A 358 6.29 -23.64 -13.60
C THR A 358 5.39 -24.88 -13.65
N VAL A 359 4.33 -24.84 -14.45
CA VAL A 359 3.38 -25.95 -14.64
C VAL A 359 3.97 -26.99 -15.61
N ASN A 360 4.72 -26.55 -16.63
CA ASN A 360 5.49 -27.42 -17.52
C ASN A 360 6.98 -27.41 -17.15
N LYS A 361 7.66 -28.56 -17.30
CA LYS A 361 9.11 -28.71 -17.09
C LYS A 361 9.95 -27.86 -18.03
N ASP A 362 9.39 -27.43 -19.16
CA ASP A 362 10.04 -26.65 -20.21
C ASP A 362 10.02 -25.12 -19.94
N SER A 363 9.24 -24.66 -18.96
CA SER A 363 9.07 -23.23 -18.63
C SER A 363 10.04 -22.75 -17.54
N LYS A 364 11.34 -23.02 -17.69
CA LYS A 364 12.42 -22.63 -16.73
C LYS A 364 13.28 -21.50 -17.28
N ASN A 365 14.18 -20.94 -16.48
CA ASN A 365 15.13 -19.89 -16.84
C ASN A 365 14.46 -18.55 -17.14
N ILE A 366 13.50 -18.15 -16.30
CA ILE A 366 12.92 -16.82 -16.37
C ILE A 366 13.82 -15.86 -15.59
N ALA A 367 14.30 -14.81 -16.25
CA ALA A 367 15.08 -13.74 -15.62
C ALA A 367 14.22 -12.47 -15.46
N ALA A 368 14.45 -11.73 -14.37
CA ALA A 368 13.77 -10.47 -14.13
C ALA A 368 14.73 -9.29 -14.26
N HIS A 369 14.46 -8.38 -15.18
CA HIS A 369 14.99 -7.03 -15.10
C HIS A 369 14.06 -6.21 -14.23
N PHE A 370 14.58 -5.53 -13.21
CA PHE A 370 13.80 -4.65 -12.34
C PHE A 370 14.62 -3.40 -12.04
N SER A 371 14.02 -2.22 -12.12
CA SER A 371 14.57 -0.93 -11.69
C SER A 371 15.23 -0.99 -10.31
N PHE A 372 14.68 -1.77 -9.39
CA PHE A 372 15.24 -1.96 -8.05
C PHE A 372 16.61 -2.66 -8.04
N PHE A 373 16.91 -3.47 -9.07
CA PHE A 373 18.22 -4.14 -9.22
C PHE A 373 19.25 -3.28 -9.94
N GLN A 374 18.92 -2.04 -10.32
CA GLN A 374 19.86 -1.19 -11.04
C GLN A 374 20.86 -0.54 -10.10
N ILE A 375 22.14 -0.64 -10.48
CA ILE A 375 23.25 0.03 -9.79
C ILE A 375 23.01 1.54 -9.76
N GLY A 376 23.35 2.15 -8.61
CA GLY A 376 23.17 3.59 -8.39
C GLY A 376 21.73 4.03 -8.12
N ASN A 377 20.81 3.11 -7.80
CA ASN A 377 19.51 3.49 -7.25
C ASN A 377 19.66 4.11 -5.85
N LYS A 378 19.13 5.32 -5.62
CA LYS A 378 19.29 6.08 -4.36
C LYS A 378 17.97 6.44 -3.68
N PRO A 379 17.10 5.48 -3.33
CA PRO A 379 15.80 5.79 -2.72
C PRO A 379 15.94 6.43 -1.34
N ILE A 380 16.94 6.01 -0.56
CA ILE A 380 17.19 6.53 0.79
C ILE A 380 17.53 8.03 0.72
N GLU A 381 18.47 8.38 -0.16
CA GLU A 381 18.89 9.77 -0.37
C GLU A 381 17.80 10.61 -1.04
N GLY A 382 16.96 10.01 -1.90
CA GLY A 382 15.81 10.70 -2.48
C GLY A 382 14.82 11.18 -1.42
N PHE A 383 14.39 10.29 -0.52
CA PHE A 383 13.51 10.66 0.60
C PHE A 383 14.18 11.60 1.60
N TYR A 384 15.47 11.43 1.87
CA TYR A 384 16.26 12.40 2.63
C TYR A 384 16.21 13.79 1.98
N GLY A 385 16.46 13.86 0.67
CA GLY A 385 16.47 15.09 -0.12
C GLY A 385 15.13 15.80 -0.14
N LEU A 386 14.01 15.07 -0.27
CA LEU A 386 12.66 15.66 -0.22
C LEU A 386 12.40 16.42 1.09
N GLY A 387 12.86 15.88 2.22
CA GLY A 387 12.72 16.53 3.52
C GLY A 387 13.63 17.75 3.69
N ARG A 388 14.79 17.77 3.03
CA ARG A 388 15.83 18.79 3.16
C ARG A 388 15.76 19.92 2.13
N ALA A 389 15.00 19.72 1.06
CA ALA A 389 14.90 20.68 -0.03
C ALA A 389 14.44 22.06 0.45
N LYS A 390 15.08 23.11 -0.07
CA LYS A 390 14.76 24.52 0.17
C LYS A 390 14.09 25.18 -1.04
N SER A 391 14.00 24.46 -2.15
CA SER A 391 13.44 24.95 -3.41
C SER A 391 12.78 23.81 -4.19
N PHE A 392 11.91 24.18 -5.14
CA PHE A 392 11.27 23.20 -6.02
C PHE A 392 12.29 22.47 -6.93
N GLU A 393 13.38 23.14 -7.32
CA GLU A 393 14.47 22.49 -8.07
C GLU A 393 15.21 21.43 -7.23
N GLU A 394 15.38 21.67 -5.93
CA GLU A 394 15.92 20.64 -5.03
C GLU A 394 14.95 19.47 -4.85
N ILE A 395 13.64 19.69 -4.91
CA ILE A 395 12.62 18.62 -4.94
C ILE A 395 12.76 17.80 -6.23
N LYS A 396 12.88 18.45 -7.40
CA LYS A 396 13.14 17.76 -8.67
C LYS A 396 14.41 16.91 -8.60
N LYS A 397 15.51 17.47 -8.11
CA LYS A 397 16.80 16.77 -7.94
C LYS A 397 16.70 15.58 -6.98
N ALA A 398 16.01 15.73 -5.85
CA ALA A 398 15.80 14.63 -4.91
C ALA A 398 14.96 13.51 -5.52
N THR A 399 14.01 13.86 -6.39
CA THR A 399 13.15 12.90 -7.11
C THR A 399 13.92 12.19 -8.23
N SER A 400 14.80 12.91 -8.95
CA SER A 400 15.46 12.41 -10.16
C SER A 400 16.54 11.35 -9.91
N ILE A 401 17.07 11.24 -8.69
CA ILE A 401 18.12 10.27 -8.35
C ILE A 401 17.58 8.88 -7.97
N VAL A 402 16.25 8.75 -7.88
CA VAL A 402 15.60 7.50 -7.48
C VAL A 402 15.18 6.72 -8.73
N LYS A 403 15.77 5.53 -8.89
CA LYS A 403 15.41 4.58 -9.96
C LYS A 403 14.24 3.67 -9.57
N SER A 404 14.10 3.38 -8.28
CA SER A 404 12.99 2.58 -7.74
C SER A 404 12.78 2.95 -6.27
N PRO A 405 11.53 3.05 -5.76
CA PRO A 405 10.27 2.63 -6.38
C PRO A 405 9.65 3.63 -7.37
N GLY A 406 8.79 3.12 -8.26
CA GLY A 406 7.89 3.91 -9.09
C GLY A 406 6.77 4.60 -8.29
N LEU A 407 6.90 5.90 -8.03
CA LEU A 407 5.95 6.71 -7.27
C LEU A 407 5.61 8.01 -7.99
N ASN A 408 4.44 8.59 -7.73
CA ASN A 408 4.23 10.01 -7.95
C ASN A 408 4.40 10.78 -6.63
N ILE A 409 5.20 11.83 -6.65
CA ILE A 409 5.32 12.84 -5.61
C ILE A 409 4.31 13.95 -5.91
N VAL A 410 3.20 13.96 -5.16
CA VAL A 410 2.19 15.04 -5.27
C VAL A 410 2.58 16.13 -4.28
N TYR A 411 2.90 17.30 -4.80
CA TYR A 411 3.61 18.38 -4.13
C TYR A 411 2.79 19.65 -4.07
N ALA A 412 2.95 20.41 -2.99
CA ALA A 412 2.55 21.80 -2.91
C ALA A 412 3.51 22.61 -2.02
N ASP A 413 3.58 23.93 -2.24
CA ASP A 413 4.43 24.83 -1.46
C ASP A 413 3.80 26.18 -1.11
N ALA A 414 4.43 26.90 -0.18
CA ALA A 414 3.99 28.21 0.29
C ALA A 414 4.13 29.33 -0.76
N LYS A 415 4.90 29.08 -1.83
CA LYS A 415 5.13 30.00 -2.96
C LYS A 415 4.04 29.87 -4.04
N GLY A 416 3.17 28.87 -3.94
CA GLY A 416 2.03 28.69 -4.85
C GLY A 416 2.20 27.55 -5.85
N ASN A 417 3.32 26.80 -5.81
CA ASN A 417 3.53 25.70 -6.73
C ASN A 417 2.69 24.48 -6.33
N VAL A 418 2.16 23.77 -7.33
CA VAL A 418 1.54 22.45 -7.21
C VAL A 418 2.07 21.54 -8.31
N ALA A 419 2.40 20.29 -7.99
CA ALA A 419 2.98 19.38 -8.98
C ALA A 419 2.72 17.90 -8.70
N ARG A 420 2.77 17.08 -9.75
CA ARG A 420 2.92 15.61 -9.71
C ARG A 420 4.23 15.29 -10.41
N LEU A 421 5.26 14.96 -9.65
CA LEU A 421 6.54 14.49 -10.18
C LEU A 421 6.57 12.96 -10.21
N VAL A 422 7.12 12.38 -11.26
CA VAL A 422 7.24 10.93 -11.43
C VAL A 422 8.63 10.51 -10.95
N MET A 423 8.66 9.76 -9.86
CA MET A 423 9.84 9.12 -9.27
C MET A 423 9.95 7.68 -9.77
N GLY A 424 11.18 7.18 -9.92
CA GLY A 424 11.45 5.85 -10.45
C GLY A 424 11.71 5.86 -11.95
N ASP A 425 12.41 4.84 -12.43
CA ASP A 425 12.79 4.69 -13.82
C ASP A 425 11.65 4.15 -14.68
N SER A 426 11.65 4.59 -15.93
CA SER A 426 10.87 4.02 -17.01
C SER A 426 11.79 3.80 -18.19
N TYR A 427 11.57 2.74 -18.96
CA TYR A 427 12.55 2.27 -19.93
C TYR A 427 12.10 2.47 -21.38
N ASN A 428 13.06 2.92 -22.19
CA ASN A 428 13.01 2.81 -23.65
C ASN A 428 13.34 1.37 -24.04
N ARG A 429 12.50 0.74 -24.86
CA ARG A 429 12.58 -0.67 -25.22
C ARG A 429 12.65 -0.83 -26.72
N SER A 430 13.35 -1.86 -27.20
CA SER A 430 13.40 -2.16 -28.63
C SER A 430 12.03 -2.52 -29.21
N HIS A 431 11.15 -3.09 -28.38
CA HIS A 431 9.78 -3.46 -28.73
C HIS A 431 8.83 -2.90 -27.65
N PRO A 432 8.50 -1.61 -27.69
CA PRO A 432 7.69 -0.94 -26.69
C PRO A 432 6.21 -1.32 -26.77
N TYR A 433 5.86 -2.44 -27.43
CA TYR A 433 4.51 -3.00 -27.53
C TYR A 433 4.38 -4.41 -26.92
N GLU A 434 5.49 -5.07 -26.57
CA GLU A 434 5.53 -6.49 -26.13
C GLU A 434 5.86 -6.71 -24.64
N SER A 435 6.14 -5.67 -23.85
CA SER A 435 6.66 -5.83 -22.47
C SER A 435 5.62 -6.17 -21.39
N ASP A 436 4.33 -6.25 -21.73
CA ASP A 436 3.27 -6.61 -20.77
C ASP A 436 3.18 -8.13 -20.51
N LEU A 437 4.15 -8.86 -21.04
CA LEU A 437 4.24 -10.32 -21.05
C LEU A 437 5.69 -10.72 -20.80
N VAL A 438 5.90 -11.99 -20.45
CA VAL A 438 7.24 -12.58 -20.48
C VAL A 438 7.78 -12.50 -21.91
N GLN A 439 8.94 -11.86 -22.08
CA GLN A 439 9.59 -11.53 -23.35
C GLN A 439 10.60 -12.60 -23.75
N SER A 440 10.97 -12.64 -25.03
CA SER A 440 12.12 -13.43 -25.51
C SER A 440 13.45 -12.77 -25.17
N ALA A 441 14.51 -13.57 -25.00
CA ALA A 441 15.83 -13.11 -24.57
C ALA A 441 16.47 -12.03 -25.48
N ASP A 442 16.12 -12.00 -26.77
CA ASP A 442 16.63 -11.05 -27.77
C ASP A 442 16.07 -9.63 -27.61
N ARG A 443 14.97 -9.45 -26.86
CA ARG A 443 14.40 -8.12 -26.55
C ARG A 443 15.34 -7.32 -25.65
N LYS A 444 15.40 -6.00 -25.86
CA LYS A 444 16.40 -5.13 -25.22
C LYS A 444 15.76 -3.91 -24.59
N ILE A 445 16.23 -3.57 -23.39
CA ILE A 445 16.12 -2.23 -22.83
C ILE A 445 17.24 -1.40 -23.45
N LEU A 446 16.88 -0.29 -24.09
CA LEU A 446 17.79 0.63 -24.76
C LEU A 446 18.36 1.68 -23.80
N GLY A 447 17.68 1.91 -22.67
CA GLY A 447 18.06 2.85 -21.63
C GLY A 447 16.86 3.28 -20.80
N ALA A 448 17.10 3.88 -19.62
CA ALA A 448 16.06 4.58 -18.89
C ALA A 448 15.81 5.96 -19.53
N TYR A 449 14.58 6.44 -19.50
CA TYR A 449 14.27 7.81 -19.89
C TYR A 449 14.79 8.79 -18.85
N ASP A 450 15.26 9.95 -19.33
CA ASP A 450 15.71 11.04 -18.48
C ASP A 450 14.56 11.60 -17.64
N PHE A 451 14.89 12.25 -16.52
CA PHE A 451 13.87 12.78 -15.60
C PHE A 451 12.90 13.73 -16.30
N ASP A 452 13.41 14.70 -17.07
CA ASP A 452 12.57 15.68 -17.74
C ASP A 452 11.70 15.07 -18.87
N ASP A 453 11.97 13.84 -19.30
CA ASP A 453 11.17 13.08 -20.28
C ASP A 453 10.02 12.29 -19.66
N LYS A 454 10.01 12.17 -18.32
CA LYS A 454 8.92 11.53 -17.58
C LYS A 454 7.69 12.45 -17.54
N PRO A 455 6.48 11.88 -17.43
CA PRO A 455 5.24 12.63 -17.56
C PRO A 455 4.88 13.37 -16.27
N HIS A 456 5.64 14.44 -15.99
CA HIS A 456 5.39 15.35 -14.87
C HIS A 456 4.22 16.29 -15.17
N GLU A 457 3.52 16.70 -14.13
CA GLU A 457 2.52 17.76 -14.16
C GLU A 457 2.96 18.87 -13.19
N ILE A 458 3.18 20.09 -13.69
CA ILE A 458 3.69 21.20 -12.87
C ILE A 458 2.82 22.42 -13.17
N ASN A 459 2.19 22.97 -12.13
CA ASN A 459 1.34 24.17 -12.20
C ASN A 459 0.35 24.16 -13.38
N PRO A 460 -0.52 23.14 -13.51
CA PRO A 460 -1.47 23.06 -14.62
C PRO A 460 -2.43 24.25 -14.60
N GLU A 461 -2.85 24.73 -15.77
CA GLU A 461 -3.70 25.92 -15.93
C GLU A 461 -5.04 25.82 -15.17
N ASN A 462 -5.56 24.60 -15.02
CA ASN A 462 -6.80 24.35 -14.28
C ASN A 462 -6.65 24.51 -12.76
N GLY A 463 -5.41 24.62 -12.24
CA GLY A 463 -5.09 24.77 -10.82
C GLY A 463 -5.20 23.50 -9.97
N PHE A 464 -5.38 22.33 -10.59
CA PHE A 464 -5.56 21.06 -9.89
C PHE A 464 -4.59 20.00 -10.39
N VAL A 465 -3.82 19.44 -9.47
CA VAL A 465 -3.03 18.23 -9.70
C VAL A 465 -3.74 17.08 -9.00
N VAL A 466 -4.00 15.97 -9.69
CA VAL A 466 -4.66 14.79 -9.13
C VAL A 466 -3.88 13.54 -9.48
N SER A 467 -3.73 12.64 -8.50
CA SER A 467 -3.25 11.28 -8.71
C SER A 467 -4.11 10.30 -7.92
N ALA A 468 -4.70 9.35 -8.62
CA ALA A 468 -5.44 8.23 -8.08
C ALA A 468 -4.90 6.91 -8.66
N ASN A 469 -3.59 6.84 -8.89
CA ASN A 469 -2.90 5.73 -9.56
C ASN A 469 -3.30 5.52 -11.03
N ASP A 470 -3.89 6.55 -11.64
CA ASP A 470 -4.26 6.66 -13.03
C ASP A 470 -3.06 6.81 -13.96
N ALA A 471 -3.28 6.52 -15.23
CA ALA A 471 -2.32 6.76 -16.29
C ALA A 471 -2.04 8.26 -16.42
N PRO A 472 -0.76 8.67 -16.60
CA PRO A 472 -0.41 10.07 -16.81
C PRO A 472 -1.20 10.67 -17.98
N LYS A 473 -1.64 11.93 -17.83
CA LYS A 473 -2.49 12.60 -18.82
C LYS A 473 -1.72 13.33 -19.92
N THR A 474 -0.41 13.48 -19.73
CA THR A 474 0.51 14.14 -20.66
C THR A 474 1.69 13.20 -20.89
N MET A 475 2.05 12.97 -22.16
CA MET A 475 3.25 12.23 -22.56
C MET A 475 3.95 13.04 -23.65
N LYS A 476 5.29 13.02 -23.68
CA LYS A 476 6.04 13.64 -24.78
C LYS A 476 5.89 12.81 -26.05
N GLU A 477 5.75 13.49 -27.18
CA GLU A 477 5.71 12.83 -28.49
C GLU A 477 6.99 12.01 -28.74
N GLY A 478 6.83 10.80 -29.28
CA GLY A 478 7.94 9.86 -29.52
C GLY A 478 8.46 9.13 -28.27
N ILE A 479 7.92 9.40 -27.08
CA ILE A 479 8.28 8.72 -25.84
C ILE A 479 7.18 7.76 -25.41
N HIS A 480 7.55 6.50 -25.21
CA HIS A 480 6.62 5.44 -24.84
C HIS A 480 6.82 5.04 -23.38
N HIS A 481 6.07 5.69 -22.48
CA HIS A 481 5.95 5.25 -21.09
C HIS A 481 4.87 4.16 -21.00
N ARG A 482 5.22 3.08 -20.30
CA ARG A 482 4.32 1.95 -20.07
C ARG A 482 3.87 1.88 -18.62
N GLY A 483 2.79 1.16 -18.37
CA GLY A 483 2.26 1.03 -17.02
C GLY A 483 0.97 0.25 -16.89
N GLY A 484 0.70 -0.18 -15.66
CA GLY A 484 -0.43 -1.01 -15.23
C GLY A 484 -1.37 -0.21 -14.36
N TRP A 485 -1.87 0.89 -14.90
CA TRP A 485 -2.60 1.92 -14.15
C TRP A 485 -4.01 1.50 -13.76
N HIS A 486 -4.51 2.08 -12.67
CA HIS A 486 -5.93 1.97 -12.33
C HIS A 486 -6.78 2.70 -13.37
N SER A 487 -8.04 2.28 -13.50
CA SER A 487 -9.02 3.01 -14.31
C SER A 487 -9.14 4.47 -13.85
N ASP A 488 -9.42 5.37 -14.80
CA ASP A 488 -9.55 6.80 -14.54
C ASP A 488 -10.73 7.21 -13.65
N ASN A 489 -11.58 6.27 -13.23
CA ASN A 489 -12.84 6.59 -12.54
C ASN A 489 -12.64 7.35 -11.23
N ARG A 490 -11.67 6.95 -10.39
CA ARG A 490 -11.36 7.69 -9.16
C ARG A 490 -10.75 9.05 -9.47
N TYR A 491 -9.80 9.10 -10.41
CA TYR A 491 -9.19 10.34 -10.89
C TYR A 491 -10.26 11.33 -11.37
N ASN A 492 -11.13 10.92 -12.29
CA ASN A 492 -12.21 11.72 -12.84
C ASN A 492 -13.20 12.14 -11.75
N THR A 493 -13.54 11.24 -10.82
CA THR A 493 -14.44 11.60 -9.70
C THR A 493 -13.83 12.69 -8.82
N ILE A 494 -12.53 12.62 -8.50
CA ILE A 494 -11.84 13.65 -7.72
C ILE A 494 -11.77 14.95 -8.52
N LEU A 495 -11.25 14.90 -9.76
CA LEU A 495 -11.05 16.07 -10.60
C LEU A 495 -12.36 16.82 -10.88
N GLU A 496 -13.42 16.10 -11.26
CA GLU A 496 -14.73 16.71 -11.49
C GLU A 496 -15.32 17.26 -10.19
N SER A 497 -15.12 16.60 -9.04
CA SER A 497 -15.53 17.16 -7.74
C SER A 497 -14.80 18.47 -7.45
N LEU A 498 -13.50 18.55 -7.74
CA LEU A 498 -12.68 19.74 -7.55
C LEU A 498 -13.10 20.91 -8.45
N LYS A 499 -13.55 20.64 -9.67
CA LYS A 499 -14.04 21.66 -10.62
C LYS A 499 -15.37 22.29 -10.21
N LEU A 500 -16.15 21.68 -9.31
CA LEU A 500 -17.45 22.20 -8.87
C LEU A 500 -17.35 23.48 -8.02
N ARG A 501 -16.16 23.84 -7.51
CA ARG A 501 -15.94 24.98 -6.62
C ARG A 501 -14.67 25.73 -6.98
N LYS A 502 -14.60 27.00 -6.56
CA LYS A 502 -13.44 27.89 -6.77
C LYS A 502 -12.83 28.44 -5.47
N ASN A 503 -13.38 28.07 -4.32
CA ASN A 503 -13.04 28.59 -3.00
C ASN A 503 -12.82 27.45 -1.99
N TRP A 504 -11.99 26.47 -2.38
CA TRP A 504 -11.70 25.30 -1.56
C TRP A 504 -11.10 25.67 -0.21
N ASP A 505 -11.51 24.95 0.82
CA ASP A 505 -11.00 25.03 2.18
C ASP A 505 -10.86 23.63 2.78
N ILE A 506 -10.29 23.53 3.97
CA ILE A 506 -10.06 22.23 4.62
C ILE A 506 -11.37 21.44 4.80
N ASP A 507 -12.47 22.05 5.22
CA ASP A 507 -13.70 21.31 5.52
C ASP A 507 -14.33 20.72 4.26
N SER A 508 -14.32 21.46 3.15
CA SER A 508 -14.72 20.91 1.85
C SER A 508 -13.76 19.83 1.34
N GLN A 509 -12.46 19.91 1.65
CA GLN A 509 -11.50 18.84 1.31
C GLN A 509 -11.68 17.56 2.13
N LYS A 510 -12.05 17.66 3.42
CA LYS A 510 -12.43 16.48 4.23
C LYS A 510 -13.58 15.73 3.56
N MET A 511 -14.61 16.44 3.09
CA MET A 511 -15.77 15.85 2.41
C MET A 511 -15.38 15.12 1.12
N VAL A 512 -14.46 15.68 0.32
CA VAL A 512 -13.97 15.02 -0.89
C VAL A 512 -13.21 13.74 -0.54
N GLN A 513 -12.26 13.81 0.41
CA GLN A 513 -11.41 12.69 0.78
C GLN A 513 -12.17 11.51 1.41
N THR A 514 -13.29 11.77 2.11
CA THR A 514 -14.11 10.73 2.73
C THR A 514 -15.31 10.31 1.88
N ALA A 515 -15.50 10.89 0.69
CA ALA A 515 -16.62 10.59 -0.18
C ALA A 515 -16.63 9.11 -0.61
N SER A 516 -17.68 8.39 -0.23
CA SER A 516 -17.95 7.00 -0.67
C SER A 516 -18.64 6.93 -2.04
N PHE A 517 -18.46 7.96 -2.87
CA PHE A 517 -19.10 8.16 -4.16
C PHE A 517 -18.13 7.87 -5.32
N SER A 518 -18.70 7.49 -6.48
CA SER A 518 -18.00 7.38 -7.76
C SER A 518 -18.92 7.92 -8.86
N SER A 519 -18.39 8.77 -9.74
CA SER A 519 -19.12 9.36 -10.87
C SER A 519 -19.73 8.30 -11.81
N HIS A 520 -19.08 7.15 -11.93
CA HIS A 520 -19.52 6.06 -12.83
C HIS A 520 -20.65 5.21 -12.26
N ASN A 521 -20.92 5.29 -10.95
CA ASN A 521 -21.96 4.48 -10.32
C ASN A 521 -23.34 4.76 -10.94
N ALA A 522 -23.65 6.02 -11.25
CA ALA A 522 -24.93 6.41 -11.84
C ALA A 522 -25.14 5.80 -13.23
N ILE A 523 -24.10 5.80 -14.08
CA ILE A 523 -24.15 5.23 -15.44
C ILE A 523 -24.43 3.73 -15.36
N ILE A 524 -23.66 3.00 -14.54
CA ILE A 524 -23.79 1.55 -14.40
C ILE A 524 -25.12 1.18 -13.73
N GLN A 525 -25.56 1.95 -12.74
CA GLN A 525 -26.85 1.78 -12.07
C GLN A 525 -27.98 1.87 -13.09
N GLU A 526 -27.96 2.88 -13.97
CA GLU A 526 -28.95 3.03 -15.03
C GLU A 526 -28.93 1.84 -16.01
N MET A 527 -27.74 1.36 -16.40
CA MET A 527 -27.59 0.18 -17.25
C MET A 527 -28.18 -1.07 -16.59
N ILE A 528 -27.89 -1.32 -15.30
CA ILE A 528 -28.47 -2.43 -14.53
C ILE A 528 -29.99 -2.31 -14.48
N ILE A 529 -30.53 -1.11 -14.23
CA ILE A 529 -31.98 -0.90 -14.15
C ILE A 529 -32.65 -1.18 -15.49
N LYS A 530 -32.09 -0.68 -16.60
CA LYS A 530 -32.60 -0.95 -17.95
C LYS A 530 -32.55 -2.44 -18.28
N SER A 531 -31.48 -3.14 -17.89
CA SER A 531 -31.31 -4.58 -18.08
C SER A 531 -32.38 -5.38 -17.34
N ALA A 532 -32.53 -5.12 -16.03
CA ALA A 532 -33.48 -5.84 -15.18
C ALA A 532 -34.94 -5.68 -15.66
N LYS A 533 -35.30 -4.53 -16.25
CA LYS A 533 -36.64 -4.28 -16.82
C LYS A 533 -36.96 -5.07 -18.10
N ARG A 534 -35.96 -5.69 -18.74
CA ARG A 534 -36.16 -6.49 -19.97
C ARG A 534 -36.62 -7.92 -19.68
N VAL A 535 -36.50 -8.38 -18.43
CA VAL A 535 -36.85 -9.73 -18.02
C VAL A 535 -38.01 -9.74 -17.02
N LYS A 536 -38.71 -10.88 -16.90
CA LYS A 536 -39.75 -11.04 -15.89
C LYS A 536 -39.12 -11.11 -14.50
N LEU A 537 -39.50 -10.14 -13.65
CA LEU A 537 -39.08 -10.04 -12.26
C LEU A 537 -40.16 -10.56 -11.30
N ASN A 538 -39.76 -11.30 -10.27
CA ASN A 538 -40.62 -11.64 -9.14
C ASN A 538 -40.78 -10.46 -8.16
N ASN A 539 -41.66 -10.59 -7.16
CA ASN A 539 -41.95 -9.49 -6.21
C ASN A 539 -40.70 -9.01 -5.45
N LEU A 540 -39.82 -9.93 -5.02
CA LEU A 540 -38.58 -9.56 -4.33
C LEU A 540 -37.64 -8.79 -5.26
N GLU A 541 -37.46 -9.29 -6.50
CA GLU A 541 -36.62 -8.65 -7.52
C GLU A 541 -37.12 -7.23 -7.88
N GLN A 542 -38.45 -7.03 -7.96
CA GLN A 542 -39.04 -5.70 -8.19
C GLN A 542 -38.72 -4.73 -7.04
N GLN A 543 -38.92 -5.15 -5.79
CA GLN A 543 -38.59 -4.32 -4.62
C GLN A 543 -37.08 -3.99 -4.53
N VAL A 544 -36.22 -4.96 -4.87
CA VAL A 544 -34.77 -4.74 -4.93
C VAL A 544 -34.42 -3.71 -6.02
N LEU A 545 -35.05 -3.81 -7.19
CA LEU A 545 -34.85 -2.87 -8.29
C LEU A 545 -35.27 -1.44 -7.90
N GLU A 546 -36.39 -1.29 -7.18
CA GLU A 546 -36.86 0.01 -6.67
C GLU A 546 -35.86 0.64 -5.68
N LYS A 547 -35.30 -0.16 -4.77
CA LYS A 547 -34.25 0.32 -3.85
C LYS A 547 -33.00 0.75 -4.60
N LEU A 548 -32.60 0.00 -5.62
CA LEU A 548 -31.48 0.39 -6.47
C LEU A 548 -31.78 1.68 -7.25
N ALA A 549 -33.00 1.85 -7.79
CA ALA A 549 -33.38 3.04 -8.55
C ALA A 549 -33.37 4.34 -7.72
N GLN A 550 -33.62 4.27 -6.41
CA GLN A 550 -33.59 5.41 -5.49
C GLN A 550 -32.18 5.78 -5.01
N TRP A 551 -31.17 4.97 -5.35
CA TRP A 551 -29.81 5.16 -4.85
C TRP A 551 -29.12 6.37 -5.47
N LYS A 552 -28.43 7.15 -4.62
CA LYS A 552 -27.67 8.35 -5.02
C LYS A 552 -26.18 8.09 -5.24
N GLY A 553 -25.76 6.83 -5.37
CA GLY A 553 -24.38 6.47 -5.71
C GLY A 553 -23.37 6.41 -4.54
N HIS A 554 -23.79 6.68 -3.30
CA HIS A 554 -22.92 6.61 -2.11
C HIS A 554 -22.87 5.20 -1.49
N SER A 555 -21.70 4.78 -1.04
CA SER A 555 -21.52 3.49 -0.34
C SER A 555 -21.37 3.69 1.16
N ARG A 556 -22.47 4.07 1.84
CA ARG A 556 -22.48 4.18 3.31
C ARG A 556 -22.92 2.87 3.94
N HIS A 557 -22.34 2.55 5.10
CA HIS A 557 -22.57 1.28 5.80
C HIS A 557 -24.05 1.03 6.18
N ASP A 558 -24.83 2.10 6.37
CA ASP A 558 -26.24 2.02 6.77
C ASP A 558 -27.21 1.82 5.58
N GLN A 559 -26.73 1.92 4.34
CA GLN A 559 -27.58 1.87 3.15
C GLN A 559 -27.69 0.45 2.56
N VAL A 560 -28.86 0.15 1.98
CA VAL A 560 -29.14 -1.14 1.32
C VAL A 560 -28.67 -1.18 -0.14
N ALA A 561 -28.96 -0.12 -0.90
CA ALA A 561 -28.64 -0.06 -2.32
C ALA A 561 -27.16 -0.32 -2.70
N PRO A 562 -26.13 0.14 -1.95
CA PRO A 562 -24.75 -0.21 -2.27
C PRO A 562 -24.47 -1.71 -2.21
N THR A 563 -25.10 -2.46 -1.29
CA THR A 563 -24.99 -3.93 -1.26
C THR A 563 -25.50 -4.55 -2.55
N ILE A 564 -26.66 -4.08 -3.03
CA ILE A 564 -27.25 -4.55 -4.28
C ILE A 564 -26.32 -4.21 -5.45
N PHE A 565 -25.96 -2.94 -5.60
CA PHE A 565 -25.14 -2.46 -6.71
C PHE A 565 -23.80 -3.18 -6.80
N HIS A 566 -23.06 -3.29 -5.69
CA HIS A 566 -21.74 -3.92 -5.70
C HIS A 566 -21.82 -5.44 -5.89
N GLU A 567 -22.88 -6.11 -5.41
CA GLU A 567 -23.09 -7.53 -5.69
C GLU A 567 -23.39 -7.78 -7.17
N VAL A 568 -24.22 -6.93 -7.80
CA VAL A 568 -24.53 -7.03 -9.24
C VAL A 568 -23.27 -6.82 -10.07
N ASN A 569 -22.48 -5.79 -9.77
CA ASN A 569 -21.20 -5.57 -10.46
C ASN A 569 -20.21 -6.73 -10.27
N MET A 570 -20.19 -7.36 -9.10
CA MET A 570 -19.34 -8.52 -8.86
C MET A 570 -19.77 -9.72 -9.73
N ASN A 571 -21.07 -9.96 -9.88
CA ASN A 571 -21.59 -11.03 -10.73
C ASN A 571 -21.41 -10.70 -12.22
N ILE A 572 -21.64 -9.46 -12.67
CA ILE A 572 -21.35 -9.04 -14.06
C ILE A 572 -19.90 -9.36 -14.42
N ARG A 573 -18.95 -8.92 -13.58
CA ARG A 573 -17.52 -9.16 -13.83
C ARG A 573 -17.15 -10.65 -13.80
N ARG A 574 -17.84 -11.46 -12.99
CA ARG A 574 -17.63 -12.91 -12.96
C ARG A 574 -18.14 -13.57 -14.25
N LEU A 575 -19.28 -13.13 -14.77
CA LEU A 575 -19.86 -13.64 -16.01
C LEU A 575 -19.04 -13.21 -17.23
N LEU A 576 -18.51 -11.98 -17.25
CA LEU A 576 -17.60 -11.47 -18.29
C LEU A 576 -16.23 -12.17 -18.37
N MET A 577 -15.91 -13.06 -17.44
CA MET A 577 -14.59 -13.71 -17.33
C MET A 577 -14.74 -15.23 -17.30
N ASP A 578 -15.86 -15.77 -17.79
CA ASP A 578 -16.14 -17.19 -17.72
C ASP A 578 -15.18 -18.01 -18.60
N GLU A 579 -14.67 -17.42 -19.69
CA GLU A 579 -13.67 -18.04 -20.58
C GLU A 579 -12.30 -18.23 -19.91
N MET A 580 -12.04 -17.56 -18.78
CA MET A 580 -10.78 -17.68 -18.05
C MET A 580 -10.73 -18.90 -17.11
N GLY A 581 -11.81 -19.68 -16.99
CA GLY A 581 -11.87 -20.81 -16.06
C GLY A 581 -11.48 -20.40 -14.63
N ASP A 582 -10.66 -21.19 -13.94
CA ASP A 582 -10.19 -20.85 -12.58
C ASP A 582 -9.23 -19.65 -12.53
N ASN A 583 -8.60 -19.28 -13.66
CA ASN A 583 -7.65 -18.18 -13.75
C ASN A 583 -8.32 -16.80 -13.62
N TYR A 584 -9.65 -16.71 -13.71
CA TYR A 584 -10.36 -15.46 -13.44
C TYR A 584 -10.03 -14.91 -12.04
N LEU A 585 -9.77 -15.77 -11.04
CA LEU A 585 -9.42 -15.31 -9.68
C LEU A 585 -8.07 -14.60 -9.61
N ASN A 586 -7.15 -14.92 -10.53
CA ASN A 586 -5.86 -14.24 -10.67
C ASN A 586 -6.07 -12.91 -11.41
N TYR A 587 -6.78 -12.93 -12.53
CA TYR A 587 -7.06 -11.72 -13.30
C TYR A 587 -7.85 -10.69 -12.50
N CYS A 588 -8.86 -11.12 -11.73
CA CYS A 588 -9.75 -10.21 -11.03
C CYS A 588 -9.05 -9.40 -9.92
N LYS A 589 -7.87 -9.84 -9.46
CA LYS A 589 -6.98 -9.12 -8.53
C LYS A 589 -6.09 -8.12 -9.27
N ALA A 590 -5.82 -8.35 -10.56
CA ALA A 590 -5.00 -7.48 -11.37
C ALA A 590 -5.62 -6.08 -11.46
N ILE A 591 -4.76 -5.08 -11.50
CA ILE A 591 -5.14 -3.66 -11.45
C ILE A 591 -6.05 -3.29 -12.63
N ASN A 592 -5.77 -3.86 -13.81
CA ASN A 592 -6.47 -3.57 -15.05
C ASN A 592 -7.85 -4.22 -15.15
N SER A 593 -8.21 -5.13 -14.23
CA SER A 593 -9.46 -5.89 -14.30
C SER A 593 -10.73 -5.03 -14.16
N TRP A 594 -10.61 -3.79 -13.68
CA TRP A 594 -11.69 -2.80 -13.72
C TRP A 594 -11.69 -2.02 -15.04
N THR A 595 -10.52 -1.67 -15.57
CA THR A 595 -10.38 -1.08 -16.90
C THR A 595 -10.98 -1.99 -17.98
N PHE A 596 -10.74 -3.30 -17.91
CA PHE A 596 -11.39 -4.31 -18.75
C PHE A 596 -12.92 -4.20 -18.72
N TYR A 597 -13.51 -4.23 -17.53
CA TYR A 597 -14.96 -4.12 -17.36
C TYR A 597 -15.50 -2.81 -17.95
N TYR A 598 -14.86 -1.67 -17.64
CA TYR A 598 -15.32 -0.37 -18.11
C TYR A 598 -15.22 -0.20 -19.63
N ARG A 599 -14.20 -0.78 -20.27
CA ARG A 599 -14.09 -0.76 -21.75
C ARG A 599 -15.23 -1.52 -22.43
N LEU A 600 -15.68 -2.61 -21.84
CA LEU A 600 -16.77 -3.41 -22.40
C LEU A 600 -18.13 -2.76 -22.20
N LEU A 601 -18.29 -1.87 -21.20
CA LEU A 601 -19.55 -1.16 -20.97
C LEU A 601 -20.02 -0.42 -22.22
N ASP A 602 -19.16 0.20 -23.01
CA ASP A 602 -19.58 0.94 -24.22
C ASP A 602 -19.66 0.07 -25.49
N ARG A 603 -19.47 -1.25 -25.36
CA ARG A 603 -19.47 -2.21 -26.47
C ARG A 603 -20.50 -3.30 -26.22
N PRO A 604 -21.80 -3.01 -26.43
CA PRO A 604 -22.88 -3.90 -25.98
C PRO A 604 -22.91 -5.27 -26.68
N PHE A 605 -22.30 -5.38 -27.86
CA PHE A 605 -22.28 -6.58 -28.71
C PHE A 605 -20.88 -7.22 -28.79
N ASP A 606 -19.94 -6.81 -27.93
CA ASP A 606 -18.60 -7.43 -27.91
C ASP A 606 -18.69 -8.90 -27.47
N ALA A 607 -17.86 -9.76 -28.05
CA ALA A 607 -17.88 -11.20 -27.79
C ALA A 607 -17.58 -11.55 -26.32
N TRP A 608 -16.98 -10.65 -25.53
CA TRP A 608 -16.82 -10.85 -24.09
C TRP A 608 -18.14 -10.85 -23.29
N TRP A 609 -19.28 -10.45 -23.89
CA TRP A 609 -20.59 -10.59 -23.26
C TRP A 609 -21.23 -11.97 -23.47
N ASP A 610 -20.70 -12.77 -24.40
CA ASP A 610 -21.18 -14.13 -24.67
C ASP A 610 -20.69 -15.09 -23.59
N ILE A 611 -21.61 -15.76 -22.89
CA ILE A 611 -21.28 -16.76 -21.88
C ILE A 611 -21.18 -18.12 -22.58
N GLU A 612 -20.01 -18.76 -22.56
CA GLU A 612 -19.68 -19.90 -23.44
C GLU A 612 -20.66 -21.08 -23.31
N LYS A 613 -21.27 -21.23 -22.13
CA LYS A 613 -22.13 -22.38 -21.78
C LYS A 613 -23.62 -22.11 -21.94
N THR A 614 -24.02 -20.98 -22.49
CA THR A 614 -25.43 -20.60 -22.66
C THR A 614 -25.79 -20.38 -24.12
N ALA A 615 -27.11 -20.38 -24.39
CA ALA A 615 -27.66 -20.12 -25.72
C ALA A 615 -29.05 -19.47 -25.56
N PRO A 616 -29.42 -18.48 -26.41
CA PRO A 616 -28.62 -17.87 -27.48
C PRO A 616 -27.46 -17.00 -26.96
N VAL A 617 -26.56 -16.59 -27.85
CA VAL A 617 -25.45 -15.66 -27.54
C VAL A 617 -25.99 -14.41 -26.84
N GLU A 618 -25.46 -14.12 -25.65
CA GLU A 618 -25.85 -12.98 -24.84
C GLU A 618 -25.20 -11.66 -25.30
N GLU A 619 -25.92 -10.56 -25.11
CA GLU A 619 -25.38 -9.21 -25.18
C GLU A 619 -25.28 -8.60 -23.77
N ARG A 620 -24.67 -7.40 -23.66
CA ARG A 620 -24.51 -6.68 -22.39
C ARG A 620 -25.76 -6.66 -21.52
N PHE A 621 -26.91 -6.37 -22.13
CA PHE A 621 -28.16 -6.26 -21.36
C PHE A 621 -28.66 -7.60 -20.83
N ASP A 622 -28.38 -8.71 -21.53
CA ASP A 622 -28.77 -10.04 -21.08
C ASP A 622 -27.91 -10.47 -19.89
N VAL A 623 -26.58 -10.33 -20.00
CA VAL A 623 -25.64 -10.63 -18.91
C VAL A 623 -25.94 -9.79 -17.67
N MET A 624 -26.20 -8.49 -17.82
CA MET A 624 -26.53 -7.63 -16.69
C MET A 624 -27.87 -8.01 -16.03
N ALA A 625 -28.86 -8.45 -16.81
CA ALA A 625 -30.14 -8.94 -16.27
C ALA A 625 -29.96 -10.27 -15.51
N MET A 626 -29.15 -11.18 -16.04
CA MET A 626 -28.78 -12.43 -15.37
C MET A 626 -28.05 -12.15 -14.05
N ALA A 627 -27.01 -11.31 -14.09
CA ALA A 627 -26.26 -10.91 -12.92
C ALA A 627 -27.14 -10.28 -11.83
N PHE A 628 -28.11 -9.44 -12.23
CA PHE A 628 -29.08 -8.86 -11.30
C PHE A 628 -29.87 -9.94 -10.55
N LYS A 629 -30.45 -10.92 -11.26
CA LYS A 629 -31.23 -12.00 -10.65
C LYS A 629 -30.38 -12.91 -9.77
N GLU A 630 -29.18 -13.25 -10.22
CA GLU A 630 -28.21 -14.01 -9.41
C GLU A 630 -27.84 -13.28 -8.13
N SER A 631 -27.62 -11.97 -8.19
CA SER A 631 -27.31 -11.16 -7.01
C SER A 631 -28.47 -11.13 -6.03
N VAL A 632 -29.70 -10.96 -6.51
CA VAL A 632 -30.90 -11.02 -5.64
C VAL A 632 -31.01 -12.37 -4.95
N ALA A 633 -30.83 -13.47 -5.68
CA ALA A 633 -30.88 -14.82 -5.11
C ALA A 633 -29.80 -15.03 -4.04
N LYS A 634 -28.57 -14.61 -4.32
CA LYS A 634 -27.42 -14.73 -3.39
C LYS A 634 -27.56 -13.84 -2.15
N LEU A 635 -28.06 -12.62 -2.32
CA LEU A 635 -28.32 -11.72 -1.18
C LEU A 635 -29.46 -12.25 -0.33
N LYS A 636 -30.52 -12.82 -0.93
CA LYS A 636 -31.59 -13.50 -0.22
C LYS A 636 -31.08 -14.69 0.61
N GLU A 637 -30.22 -15.52 0.04
CA GLU A 637 -29.59 -16.65 0.73
C GLU A 637 -28.76 -16.17 1.93
N LYS A 638 -27.92 -15.15 1.71
CA LYS A 638 -26.94 -14.69 2.71
C LYS A 638 -27.54 -13.81 3.81
N LEU A 639 -28.53 -12.97 3.48
CA LEU A 639 -29.02 -11.90 4.35
C LEU A 639 -30.50 -12.06 4.72
N GLY A 640 -31.23 -12.99 4.09
CA GLY A 640 -32.65 -13.25 4.32
C GLY A 640 -33.55 -12.51 3.33
N THR A 641 -34.87 -12.70 3.45
CA THR A 641 -35.88 -12.10 2.56
C THR A 641 -36.22 -10.65 2.89
N ASP A 642 -35.90 -10.18 4.09
CA ASP A 642 -36.09 -8.77 4.46
C ASP A 642 -34.97 -7.90 3.89
N ILE A 643 -35.30 -7.17 2.82
CA ILE A 643 -34.40 -6.24 2.10
C ILE A 643 -33.88 -5.15 3.04
N GLY A 644 -34.63 -4.74 4.08
CA GLY A 644 -34.17 -3.74 5.05
C GLY A 644 -32.91 -4.18 5.80
N THR A 645 -32.67 -5.49 5.89
CA THR A 645 -31.47 -6.05 6.50
C THR A 645 -30.27 -6.10 5.56
N TRP A 646 -30.40 -5.75 4.27
CA TRP A 646 -29.32 -5.86 3.29
C TRP A 646 -28.34 -4.67 3.34
N ARG A 647 -28.09 -4.12 4.53
CA ARG A 647 -27.20 -2.96 4.73
C ARG A 647 -25.75 -3.27 4.34
N TRP A 648 -25.07 -2.30 3.73
CA TRP A 648 -23.68 -2.42 3.28
C TRP A 648 -22.73 -2.85 4.39
N GLY A 649 -22.91 -2.30 5.59
CA GLY A 649 -22.13 -2.64 6.78
C GLY A 649 -22.22 -4.11 7.18
N ARG A 650 -23.24 -4.87 6.75
CA ARG A 650 -23.28 -6.32 7.02
C ARG A 650 -22.35 -7.13 6.14
N VAL A 651 -22.04 -6.65 4.93
CA VAL A 651 -21.18 -7.35 3.96
C VAL A 651 -19.81 -6.71 3.81
N HIS A 652 -19.67 -5.45 4.17
CA HIS A 652 -18.46 -4.65 4.07
C HIS A 652 -17.94 -4.32 5.47
N LYS A 653 -17.19 -5.26 6.05
CA LYS A 653 -16.64 -5.14 7.39
C LYS A 653 -15.12 -5.24 7.40
N LEU A 654 -14.46 -4.22 7.92
CA LEU A 654 -13.01 -4.12 7.98
C LEU A 654 -12.46 -4.72 9.28
N LYS A 655 -11.43 -5.57 9.16
CA LYS A 655 -10.65 -6.08 10.28
C LYS A 655 -9.21 -5.54 10.20
N PHE A 656 -8.67 -5.06 11.32
CA PHE A 656 -7.24 -4.76 11.43
C PHE A 656 -6.51 -6.00 11.92
N VAL A 657 -5.61 -6.53 11.10
CA VAL A 657 -5.06 -7.86 11.29
C VAL A 657 -3.68 -7.79 11.94
N HIS A 658 -3.50 -8.51 13.06
CA HIS A 658 -2.19 -8.71 13.69
C HIS A 658 -1.48 -9.94 13.08
N PRO A 659 -0.14 -9.99 13.03
CA PRO A 659 0.62 -11.17 12.58
C PRO A 659 0.28 -12.51 13.24
N PHE A 660 -0.43 -12.51 14.37
CA PHE A 660 -0.91 -13.72 15.06
C PHE A 660 -2.32 -14.17 14.64
N GLU A 661 -2.87 -13.62 13.56
CA GLU A 661 -4.24 -13.89 13.09
C GLU A 661 -4.55 -15.39 12.89
N LYS A 662 -3.57 -16.18 12.43
CA LYS A 662 -3.73 -17.63 12.25
C LYS A 662 -4.07 -18.35 13.56
N ASN A 663 -3.67 -17.81 14.71
CA ASN A 663 -4.03 -18.34 16.02
C ASN A 663 -5.33 -17.65 16.51
N LYS A 664 -6.45 -18.38 16.51
CA LYS A 664 -7.77 -17.84 16.88
C LYS A 664 -7.85 -17.21 18.28
N PHE A 665 -7.04 -17.67 19.24
CA PHE A 665 -7.02 -17.10 20.58
C PHE A 665 -6.26 -15.77 20.59
N LEU A 666 -5.05 -15.74 20.02
CA LEU A 666 -4.25 -14.52 19.90
C LEU A 666 -4.92 -13.48 18.99
N ALA A 667 -5.58 -13.90 17.92
CA ALA A 667 -6.34 -13.01 17.04
C ALA A 667 -7.43 -12.22 17.78
N LYS A 668 -8.06 -12.79 18.81
CA LYS A 668 -9.06 -12.08 19.64
C LYS A 668 -8.45 -11.01 20.54
N ILE A 669 -7.15 -11.11 20.80
CA ILE A 669 -6.41 -10.22 21.70
C ILE A 669 -5.76 -9.10 20.89
N PHE A 670 -5.10 -9.43 19.79
CA PHE A 670 -4.24 -8.49 19.04
C PHE A 670 -4.88 -7.92 17.76
N SER A 671 -5.84 -8.60 17.14
CA SER A 671 -6.53 -8.09 15.95
C SER A 671 -7.80 -7.33 16.35
N HIS A 672 -8.20 -6.32 15.57
CA HIS A 672 -9.39 -5.49 15.86
C HIS A 672 -10.49 -5.66 14.84
N GLY A 673 -11.73 -5.63 15.31
CA GLY A 673 -12.93 -5.73 14.49
C GLY A 673 -13.41 -7.17 14.30
N PRO A 674 -14.24 -7.42 13.26
CA PRO A 674 -14.48 -6.55 12.12
C PRO A 674 -15.51 -5.42 12.40
N TYR A 675 -15.33 -4.25 11.80
CA TYR A 675 -16.20 -3.05 11.93
C TYR A 675 -16.91 -2.73 10.62
N GLU A 676 -18.16 -2.27 10.67
CA GLU A 676 -18.87 -1.77 9.49
C GLU A 676 -18.14 -0.55 8.92
N ALA A 677 -17.95 -0.45 7.60
CA ALA A 677 -17.18 0.62 6.99
C ALA A 677 -17.93 1.29 5.82
N ASN A 678 -17.74 2.61 5.68
CA ASN A 678 -18.10 3.36 4.47
C ASN A 678 -17.05 3.12 3.38
N GLY A 679 -17.40 3.47 2.14
CA GLY A 679 -16.50 3.34 0.99
C GLY A 679 -16.71 2.06 0.19
N SER A 680 -15.94 1.92 -0.88
CA SER A 680 -16.02 0.83 -1.84
C SER A 680 -14.78 0.78 -2.74
N ILE A 681 -14.72 -0.22 -3.63
CA ILE A 681 -13.60 -0.45 -4.54
C ILE A 681 -13.34 0.64 -5.59
N ASN A 682 -14.32 1.47 -5.95
CA ASN A 682 -14.15 2.51 -6.97
C ASN A 682 -14.55 3.91 -6.49
N SER A 683 -14.81 4.08 -5.19
CA SER A 683 -15.06 5.40 -4.59
C SER A 683 -13.77 6.10 -4.19
N ILE A 684 -13.83 7.42 -3.94
CA ILE A 684 -12.69 8.19 -3.40
C ILE A 684 -12.22 7.58 -2.07
N ASN A 685 -13.16 7.36 -1.12
CA ASN A 685 -12.92 6.58 0.09
C ASN A 685 -12.77 5.10 -0.28
N HIS A 686 -11.55 4.73 -0.65
CA HIS A 686 -11.20 3.49 -1.34
C HIS A 686 -11.02 2.31 -0.37
N ILE A 687 -11.94 2.14 0.58
CA ILE A 687 -11.96 0.97 1.47
C ILE A 687 -12.50 -0.21 0.67
N ARG A 688 -11.61 -1.15 0.34
CA ARG A 688 -11.86 -2.18 -0.67
C ARG A 688 -11.34 -3.56 -0.32
N ARG A 689 -11.94 -4.54 -0.97
CA ARG A 689 -11.44 -5.92 -1.07
C ARG A 689 -10.29 -6.01 -2.08
N VAL A 690 -9.48 -7.06 -1.96
CA VAL A 690 -8.49 -7.43 -2.99
C VAL A 690 -8.94 -8.68 -3.76
N LYS A 691 -9.43 -9.72 -3.07
CA LYS A 691 -9.88 -10.97 -3.69
C LYS A 691 -11.36 -10.92 -4.06
N CYS A 692 -11.74 -11.54 -5.19
CA CYS A 692 -13.13 -11.53 -5.66
C CYS A 692 -13.99 -12.66 -5.09
N ASN A 693 -13.38 -13.73 -4.58
CA ASN A 693 -14.06 -14.86 -3.94
C ASN A 693 -14.32 -14.67 -2.44
N LYS A 694 -14.01 -13.50 -1.87
CA LYS A 694 -14.21 -13.19 -0.43
C LYS A 694 -15.39 -12.25 -0.19
N GLY A 695 -16.30 -12.11 -1.16
CA GLY A 695 -17.43 -11.18 -1.08
C GLY A 695 -16.95 -9.73 -0.99
N HIS A 696 -17.62 -8.92 -0.18
CA HIS A 696 -17.34 -7.47 -0.07
C HIS A 696 -16.42 -7.09 1.09
N THR A 697 -15.80 -8.06 1.78
CA THR A 697 -14.92 -7.80 2.94
C THR A 697 -13.70 -6.96 2.54
N PRO A 698 -13.58 -5.71 3.00
CA PRO A 698 -12.41 -4.90 2.72
C PRO A 698 -11.21 -5.34 3.53
N VAL A 699 -10.03 -5.20 2.93
CA VAL A 699 -8.73 -5.46 3.57
C VAL A 699 -7.75 -4.31 3.37
N THR A 700 -8.02 -3.37 2.48
CA THR A 700 -7.16 -2.22 2.18
C THR A 700 -7.99 -0.94 2.02
N GLY A 701 -7.37 0.21 2.27
CA GLY A 701 -7.98 1.53 2.18
C GLY A 701 -7.05 2.59 2.76
N PRO A 702 -7.53 3.83 3.00
CA PRO A 702 -6.74 4.92 3.57
C PRO A 702 -5.98 4.51 4.83
N SER A 703 -4.67 4.39 4.71
CA SER A 703 -3.75 3.99 5.79
C SER A 703 -3.34 5.17 6.69
N THR A 704 -3.59 6.37 6.19
CA THR A 704 -3.67 7.66 6.86
C THR A 704 -4.48 8.57 5.93
N ARG A 705 -5.08 9.63 6.45
CA ARG A 705 -5.58 10.75 5.64
C ARG A 705 -4.92 12.03 6.11
N ARG A 706 -4.45 12.87 5.18
CA ARG A 706 -3.73 14.11 5.47
C ARG A 706 -4.27 15.25 4.63
N LEU A 707 -4.40 16.43 5.24
CA LEU A 707 -4.71 17.70 4.60
C LEU A 707 -3.79 18.79 5.17
N VAL A 708 -3.07 19.49 4.30
CA VAL A 708 -2.14 20.57 4.65
C VAL A 708 -2.58 21.83 3.90
N ASP A 709 -2.92 22.89 4.62
CA ASP A 709 -3.20 24.22 4.06
C ASP A 709 -1.99 25.12 4.32
N PHE A 710 -1.35 25.61 3.25
CA PHE A 710 -0.17 26.47 3.38
C PHE A 710 -0.48 27.88 3.90
N ALA A 711 -1.76 28.23 4.11
CA ALA A 711 -2.13 29.40 4.91
C ALA A 711 -2.03 29.15 6.43
N ASN A 712 -2.12 27.89 6.89
CA ASN A 712 -2.03 27.54 8.30
C ASN A 712 -1.35 26.17 8.50
N VAL A 713 -0.10 26.08 8.09
CA VAL A 713 0.70 24.85 8.17
C VAL A 713 1.01 24.41 9.62
N ASP A 714 0.96 25.36 10.56
CA ASP A 714 1.21 25.10 11.98
C ASP A 714 0.15 24.16 12.61
N LEU A 715 -1.03 24.06 11.97
CA LEU A 715 -2.15 23.19 12.34
C LEU A 715 -2.75 22.51 11.10
N SER A 716 -2.06 21.47 10.62
CA SER A 716 -2.58 20.59 9.55
C SER A 716 -3.62 19.59 10.10
N TYR A 717 -4.23 18.79 9.23
CA TYR A 717 -5.22 17.78 9.63
C TYR A 717 -4.78 16.39 9.22
N GLY A 718 -4.97 15.43 10.11
CA GLY A 718 -4.57 14.04 9.90
C GLY A 718 -5.46 13.04 10.61
N ILE A 719 -5.37 11.76 10.25
CA ILE A 719 -5.93 10.66 11.04
C ILE A 719 -5.24 9.34 10.65
N LEU A 720 -4.86 8.55 11.66
CA LEU A 720 -4.47 7.14 11.50
C LEU A 720 -5.69 6.24 11.72
N PRO A 721 -5.78 5.09 11.05
CA PRO A 721 -6.88 4.15 11.25
C PRO A 721 -6.95 3.55 12.65
N LEU A 722 -5.83 3.46 13.38
CA LEU A 722 -5.77 3.02 14.76
C LEU A 722 -5.15 4.10 15.65
N GLY A 723 -3.82 4.23 15.66
CA GLY A 723 -3.11 5.10 16.59
C GLY A 723 -1.61 5.05 16.38
N ASN A 724 -0.86 5.85 17.12
CA ASN A 724 0.59 5.98 16.90
C ASN A 724 1.42 4.89 17.60
N SER A 725 0.84 4.16 18.57
CA SER A 725 1.54 3.11 19.33
C SER A 725 1.16 1.70 18.87
N GLY A 726 2.08 0.76 19.04
CA GLY A 726 1.87 -0.65 18.75
C GLY A 726 1.61 -1.51 19.98
N HIS A 727 1.69 -0.93 21.17
CA HIS A 727 1.56 -1.65 22.43
C HIS A 727 0.10 -1.68 22.91
N MET A 728 -0.47 -2.85 23.17
CA MET A 728 -1.91 -2.99 23.45
C MET A 728 -2.42 -2.25 24.70
N LEU A 729 -1.57 -2.03 25.71
CA LEU A 729 -1.95 -1.25 26.89
C LEU A 729 -1.79 0.26 26.68
N SER A 730 -1.17 0.69 25.57
CA SER A 730 -0.99 2.10 25.27
C SER A 730 -2.35 2.74 24.99
N PRO A 731 -2.66 3.90 25.60
CA PRO A 731 -3.87 4.64 25.26
C PRO A 731 -3.87 5.10 23.79
N TYR A 732 -2.72 5.06 23.10
CA TYR A 732 -2.55 5.46 21.70
C TYR A 732 -2.49 4.27 20.74
N TYR A 733 -2.97 3.11 21.15
CA TYR A 733 -2.99 1.90 20.32
C TYR A 733 -4.08 1.97 19.24
N ASP A 734 -5.30 2.36 19.60
CA ASP A 734 -6.46 2.50 18.69
C ASP A 734 -7.33 3.74 18.95
N ASN A 735 -6.81 4.78 19.61
CA ASN A 735 -7.55 6.01 19.99
C ASN A 735 -8.12 6.83 18.82
N GLN A 736 -7.70 6.58 17.59
CA GLN A 736 -8.19 7.27 16.40
C GLN A 736 -9.22 6.43 15.62
N ARG A 737 -9.43 5.16 15.99
CA ARG A 737 -10.28 4.19 15.26
C ARG A 737 -11.70 4.66 15.05
N GLU A 738 -12.38 5.12 16.10
CA GLU A 738 -13.77 5.56 16.01
C GLU A 738 -13.91 6.78 15.08
N ARG A 739 -13.06 7.80 15.27
CA ARG A 739 -12.99 8.97 14.40
C ARG A 739 -12.72 8.60 12.94
N PHE A 740 -11.82 7.65 12.69
CA PHE A 740 -11.52 7.18 11.34
C PHE A 740 -12.74 6.59 10.62
N PHE A 741 -13.58 5.82 11.31
CA PHE A 741 -14.81 5.25 10.75
C PHE A 741 -15.96 6.27 10.65
N ASN A 742 -15.93 7.32 11.47
CA ASN A 742 -16.86 8.44 11.42
C ASN A 742 -16.44 9.53 10.42
N ASP A 743 -15.39 9.28 9.60
CA ASP A 743 -14.88 10.21 8.59
C ASP A 743 -14.36 11.54 9.21
N GLU A 744 -13.87 11.48 10.46
CA GLU A 744 -13.35 12.61 11.24
C GLU A 744 -11.81 12.70 11.20
N TYR A 745 -11.30 13.88 11.55
CA TYR A 745 -9.87 14.23 11.54
C TYR A 745 -9.44 14.80 12.88
N ARG A 746 -8.14 14.71 13.17
CA ARG A 746 -7.47 15.41 14.27
C ARG A 746 -6.51 16.49 13.75
N TYR A 747 -6.07 17.36 14.64
CA TYR A 747 -4.97 18.28 14.34
C TYR A 747 -3.63 17.55 14.27
N GLN A 748 -2.78 17.98 13.33
CA GLN A 748 -1.36 17.70 13.25
C GLN A 748 -0.62 18.97 13.67
N ILE A 749 -0.14 18.98 14.92
CA ILE A 749 0.47 20.17 15.52
C ILE A 749 1.94 20.25 15.10
N PHE A 750 2.26 21.15 14.18
CA PHE A 750 3.62 21.40 13.72
C PHE A 750 4.38 22.33 14.69
N ASN A 751 3.72 23.34 15.24
CA ASN A 751 4.32 24.35 16.12
C ASN A 751 4.60 23.83 17.54
N PHE A 752 5.87 23.84 17.97
CA PHE A 752 6.27 23.34 19.30
C PHE A 752 5.70 24.13 20.48
N ASP A 753 5.38 25.41 20.35
CA ASP A 753 4.74 26.16 21.43
C ASP A 753 3.29 25.70 21.64
N LEU A 754 2.59 25.33 20.56
CA LEU A 754 1.25 24.73 20.65
C LEU A 754 1.33 23.33 21.27
N VAL A 755 2.35 22.54 20.91
CA VAL A 755 2.60 21.23 21.53
C VAL A 755 2.81 21.38 23.03
N LYS A 756 3.67 22.31 23.47
CA LYS A 756 3.93 22.55 24.91
C LYS A 756 2.67 23.01 25.64
N LYS A 757 1.85 23.86 25.01
CA LYS A 757 0.57 24.35 25.57
C LYS A 757 -0.51 23.26 25.66
N SER A 758 -0.43 22.19 24.87
CA SER A 758 -1.43 21.11 24.92
C SER A 758 -1.28 20.17 26.12
N GLY A 759 -0.33 20.42 27.04
CA GLY A 759 -0.05 19.57 28.19
C GLY A 759 0.46 18.18 27.80
N PRO A 760 1.53 18.07 26.97
CA PRO A 760 2.03 16.79 26.50
C PRO A 760 2.75 16.04 27.62
N LYS A 761 2.86 14.72 27.47
CA LYS A 761 3.84 13.94 28.24
C LYS A 761 5.25 14.29 27.79
N VAL A 762 6.20 14.39 28.72
CA VAL A 762 7.57 14.83 28.42
C VAL A 762 8.58 13.80 28.89
N LEU A 763 9.37 13.27 27.94
CA LEU A 763 10.55 12.45 28.20
C LEU A 763 11.80 13.27 27.87
N THR A 764 12.74 13.33 28.82
CA THR A 764 14.03 14.00 28.65
C THR A 764 15.15 12.97 28.55
N LEU A 765 15.87 12.95 27.43
CA LEU A 765 17.12 12.21 27.30
C LEU A 765 18.28 13.14 27.66
N ARG A 766 19.09 12.76 28.65
CA ARG A 766 20.23 13.57 29.13
C ARG A 766 21.55 12.87 28.79
N PRO A 767 22.57 13.60 28.32
CA PRO A 767 23.91 13.03 28.18
C PRO A 767 24.45 12.56 29.55
N ILE A 768 25.35 11.57 29.54
CA ILE A 768 26.03 11.07 30.74
C ILE A 768 27.21 11.97 31.10
#